data_AF-A0A1X7T463-F1
#
_entry.id   AF-A0A1X7T463-F1
#
_cell.length_a   1.000
_cell.length_b   1.000
_cell.length_c   1.000
_cell.angle_alpha   90.00
_cell.angle_beta   90.00
_cell.angle_gamma   90.00
#
_symmetry.space_group_name_H-M   'P 1'
#
loop_
_entity.id
_entity.type
_entity.pdbx_description
1 polymer ?
#
loop_
_entity_poly.entity_id
_entity_poly.type
_entity_poly.pdbx_seq_one_letter_code
_entity_poly.pdbx_strand_id
1 'polypeptide(L)'
;MASSSSQSQSTLNKLLDDYSLLEIQLSIECDEKLFCDLSIEVVFTLPSLAIRLGLTGAEFQQIEKDYEKDYNRQKIEVFRKWRNKNSKNETTYLSLIKAFVEEKNMEAAESVIDFLKRKCPSWTSSHFESVQKPSSEIVAPRHSDQESQMFITEKPQRCSSQTQSTLGECNVSNKSTSRFNRRDFQHNNIFSQAFDFYHDNLVAILSDDQAQAPLDQFVKLVTSNLIMHPIEKEKAQRNSGSIIGCKTLISDVWMFINRASNPERALQRVLSILIQIVRVADIARKVKAKALESAQPGVRCTLLCEMNCELKNKDYGPSATACVSDTQNIVAHDDIVDTCSSIKRYARKLKKYYQDLHADPKWSPAKDILEYVDLVAVSIENESKKEYSLLADLFNVPCGSSVLIEGIPGIGKSTLAYEMCKRWADGIALQKYTLILLLRLRDNDVQCNWSPDKVQKLIGIYLDKQSWKSEAVQKIFDGDGEGLLIILEGFDELPEDKPSNVEVLRVIMRDMSEATIIVTTRTSTTHELSHNIRFKKHIEIQGFNQDNRNRYVKTFFKNNDEQKKLFKQYIDRYPIISGCLYIPLNLAILLDVFTNSKFSKLPKTMTELYKVLIKMLIYREMESEALASKLTQIQNLSAIPDPAIQEAFDTLCKLAYEGTVAGKRGQQQLVFYGREKYKTLGLMKREVKVLPNEGGDMYAYSFLHLTIQEFLAAYYIYSLSSNEIQKHFNKYNNRYKMFVTMRFLAGLTELKGKNLVTVPDEQIYFLHIFHQLMEIKNEALVSQILNQRKEIEVSRVSSVMTEYDFYVLGKCIGLSVTTWRFGFTLRALTDKHMKMLVSGFESVKGVMELSSHPHVKHIGLSLNQLGNDGVSSVLSLPPLILGTIFELNLRATTISQECLPHCIPKIGHFSKLETFLFHDNEFKEGEQQPLIDNLCRLKKLKKVSFSNLSPAECVTVLTDSQSIREVEFYELSLPSIETVLTTLSQCKTLECIEIYQTHITSEVVGRMSMQSLPQFLRELKLNNCAIDSNTACVILDSVIRNKSPALQILDLGDNIIDDKGGCHLADLIPLIIVLERPLNKIFLHHNKFSEMTINKLIDQLAWYYKEMVVYLSLQWEGTVNQIIGRSPIDKCGALKHFKFKRPDMHSCTST
;
A
#
# COMPACT_ATOMS: atom_id res chain seq x y z
N MET A 1 -23.68 -60.50 1.62
CA MET A 1 -22.80 -59.41 1.16
C MET A 1 -22.18 -59.65 -0.22
N ALA A 2 -22.01 -60.89 -0.71
CA ALA A 2 -21.48 -61.14 -2.06
C ALA A 2 -22.50 -60.92 -3.21
N SER A 3 -23.82 -60.91 -2.95
CA SER A 3 -24.85 -60.65 -3.97
C SER A 3 -25.18 -59.17 -4.18
N SER A 4 -24.81 -58.29 -3.25
CA SER A 4 -25.07 -56.84 -3.36
C SER A 4 -23.99 -56.09 -4.13
N SER A 5 -22.71 -56.51 -4.06
CA SER A 5 -21.61 -55.83 -4.76
C SER A 5 -21.64 -56.03 -6.27
N SER A 6 -22.09 -57.19 -6.76
CA SER A 6 -22.20 -57.46 -8.20
C SER A 6 -23.29 -56.61 -8.86
N GLN A 7 -24.39 -56.32 -8.13
CA GLN A 7 -25.49 -55.49 -8.61
C GLN A 7 -25.11 -53.99 -8.62
N SER A 8 -24.36 -53.52 -7.61
CA SER A 8 -23.84 -52.14 -7.57
C SER A 8 -22.81 -51.86 -8.67
N GLN A 9 -21.90 -52.80 -8.95
CA GLN A 9 -20.93 -52.63 -10.04
C GLN A 9 -21.61 -52.66 -11.42
N SER A 10 -22.63 -53.49 -11.63
CA SER A 10 -23.42 -53.47 -12.88
C SER A 10 -24.19 -52.16 -13.05
N THR A 11 -24.69 -51.59 -11.95
CA THR A 11 -25.42 -50.31 -11.96
C THR A 11 -24.48 -49.15 -12.23
N LEU A 12 -23.28 -49.16 -11.63
CA LEU A 12 -22.24 -48.18 -11.91
C LEU A 12 -21.81 -48.24 -13.37
N ASN A 13 -21.49 -49.42 -13.91
CA ASN A 13 -21.07 -49.55 -15.31
C ASN A 13 -22.15 -49.00 -16.26
N LYS A 14 -23.43 -49.29 -15.99
CA LYS A 14 -24.55 -48.74 -16.77
C LYS A 14 -24.62 -47.21 -16.66
N LEU A 15 -24.46 -46.64 -15.47
CA LEU A 15 -24.43 -45.19 -15.26
C LEU A 15 -23.27 -44.51 -16.01
N LEU A 16 -22.10 -45.16 -16.05
CA LEU A 16 -20.94 -44.64 -16.77
C LEU A 16 -21.14 -44.70 -18.29
N ASP A 17 -21.73 -45.79 -18.80
CA ASP A 17 -22.06 -45.94 -20.21
C ASP A 17 -23.11 -44.91 -20.65
N ASP A 18 -24.18 -44.72 -19.88
CA ASP A 18 -25.25 -43.74 -20.15
C ASP A 18 -24.70 -42.30 -20.26
N TYR A 19 -23.63 -41.99 -19.52
CA TYR A 19 -22.99 -40.67 -19.53
C TYR A 19 -21.73 -40.59 -20.41
N SER A 20 -21.35 -41.69 -21.09
CA SER A 20 -20.14 -41.84 -21.92
C SER A 20 -18.83 -41.53 -21.17
N LEU A 21 -18.72 -42.01 -19.93
CA LEU A 21 -17.56 -41.81 -19.05
C LEU A 21 -16.81 -43.13 -18.81
N LEU A 22 -15.49 -43.07 -18.78
CA LEU A 22 -14.63 -44.17 -18.36
C LEU A 22 -14.34 -44.06 -16.85
N GLU A 23 -14.24 -45.18 -16.13
CA GLU A 23 -13.89 -45.16 -14.69
C GLU A 23 -12.60 -44.35 -14.42
N ILE A 24 -11.63 -44.40 -15.33
CA ILE A 24 -10.36 -43.64 -15.21
C ILE A 24 -10.57 -42.13 -15.19
N GLN A 25 -11.61 -41.62 -15.85
CA GLN A 25 -11.96 -40.20 -15.83
C GLN A 25 -12.53 -39.79 -14.46
N LEU A 26 -13.14 -40.70 -13.71
CA LEU A 26 -13.71 -40.43 -12.39
C LEU A 26 -12.74 -40.67 -11.23
N SER A 27 -11.54 -41.22 -11.49
CA SER A 27 -10.48 -41.47 -10.51
C SER A 27 -9.73 -40.20 -10.05
N ILE A 28 -10.27 -39.01 -10.34
CA ILE A 28 -9.78 -37.73 -9.83
C ILE A 28 -10.31 -37.46 -8.41
N GLU A 29 -9.54 -36.74 -7.60
CA GLU A 29 -9.87 -36.41 -6.20
C GLU A 29 -11.12 -35.52 -6.11
N CYS A 30 -12.04 -35.82 -5.19
CA CYS A 30 -13.25 -35.03 -4.96
C CYS A 30 -12.93 -33.62 -4.45
N ASP A 31 -13.61 -32.59 -4.98
CA ASP A 31 -13.57 -31.25 -4.42
C ASP A 31 -14.59 -31.05 -3.29
N GLU A 32 -14.20 -30.28 -2.27
CA GLU A 32 -15.07 -29.88 -1.16
C GLU A 32 -16.29 -29.07 -1.66
N LYS A 33 -16.13 -28.31 -2.76
CA LYS A 33 -17.19 -27.51 -3.36
C LYS A 33 -18.38 -28.35 -3.86
N LEU A 34 -18.14 -29.61 -4.25
CA LEU A 34 -19.22 -30.53 -4.63
C LEU A 34 -20.26 -30.67 -3.51
N PHE A 35 -19.81 -30.76 -2.26
CA PHE A 35 -20.70 -31.03 -1.12
C PHE A 35 -21.58 -29.84 -0.74
N CYS A 36 -21.16 -28.63 -1.12
CA CYS A 36 -22.00 -27.43 -1.04
C CYS A 36 -23.09 -27.39 -2.13
N ASP A 37 -22.80 -27.97 -3.30
CA ASP A 37 -23.68 -27.93 -4.47
C ASP A 37 -24.68 -29.11 -4.51
N LEU A 38 -24.43 -30.19 -3.75
CA LEU A 38 -25.38 -31.29 -3.57
C LEU A 38 -26.60 -30.82 -2.77
N SER A 39 -27.81 -30.88 -3.36
CA SER A 39 -29.06 -30.40 -2.75
C SER A 39 -29.42 -31.15 -1.46
N ILE A 40 -30.31 -30.58 -0.65
CA ILE A 40 -30.68 -31.15 0.66
C ILE A 40 -31.51 -32.44 0.49
N GLU A 41 -32.40 -32.50 -0.51
CA GLU A 41 -33.26 -33.65 -0.80
C GLU A 41 -32.48 -34.90 -1.27
N VAL A 42 -31.34 -34.69 -1.92
CA VAL A 42 -30.44 -35.75 -2.41
C VAL A 42 -29.63 -36.39 -1.27
N VAL A 43 -29.64 -35.84 -0.06
CA VAL A 43 -28.69 -36.21 1.02
C VAL A 43 -29.38 -36.70 2.29
N PHE A 44 -30.65 -37.15 2.23
CA PHE A 44 -31.36 -37.72 3.40
C PHE A 44 -30.69 -38.96 4.04
N THR A 45 -29.63 -39.50 3.42
CA THR A 45 -28.85 -40.63 3.92
C THR A 45 -27.48 -40.23 4.52
N LEU A 46 -27.22 -38.95 4.84
CA LEU A 46 -25.91 -38.47 5.33
C LEU A 46 -25.27 -39.32 6.45
N PRO A 47 -26.02 -39.84 7.45
CA PRO A 47 -25.45 -40.75 8.45
C PRO A 47 -24.95 -42.08 7.84
N SER A 48 -25.73 -42.65 6.90
CA SER A 48 -25.38 -43.89 6.20
C SER A 48 -24.21 -43.68 5.23
N LEU A 49 -24.22 -42.56 4.50
CA LEU A 49 -23.13 -42.14 3.63
C LEU A 49 -21.84 -41.93 4.42
N ALA A 50 -21.90 -41.25 5.58
CA ALA A 50 -20.74 -41.07 6.45
C ALA A 50 -20.11 -42.40 6.85
N ILE A 51 -20.93 -43.40 7.20
CA ILE A 51 -20.46 -44.75 7.53
C ILE A 51 -19.82 -45.45 6.31
N ARG A 52 -20.44 -45.33 5.12
CA ARG A 52 -19.87 -45.86 3.87
C ARG A 52 -18.54 -45.22 3.48
N LEU A 53 -18.40 -43.93 3.77
CA LEU A 53 -17.17 -43.17 3.63
C LEU A 53 -16.18 -43.45 4.80
N GLY A 54 -16.46 -44.42 5.68
CA GLY A 54 -15.51 -44.88 6.70
C GLY A 54 -15.49 -44.06 7.99
N LEU A 55 -16.50 -43.22 8.26
CA LEU A 55 -16.70 -42.60 9.56
C LEU A 55 -17.41 -43.58 10.51
N THR A 56 -17.06 -43.53 11.79
CA THR A 56 -17.77 -44.27 12.83
C THR A 56 -19.07 -43.55 13.22
N GLY A 57 -20.08 -44.29 13.70
CA GLY A 57 -21.34 -43.70 14.14
C GLY A 57 -21.17 -42.62 15.23
N ALA A 58 -20.19 -42.78 16.12
CA ALA A 58 -19.86 -41.78 17.14
C ALA A 58 -19.26 -40.49 16.55
N GLU A 59 -18.44 -40.59 15.49
CA GLU A 59 -17.89 -39.41 14.81
C GLU A 59 -18.97 -38.61 14.10
N PHE A 60 -19.95 -39.28 13.51
CA PHE A 60 -21.07 -38.60 12.87
C PHE A 60 -22.01 -37.95 13.90
N GLN A 61 -22.32 -38.63 15.02
CA GLN A 61 -23.10 -38.03 16.11
C GLN A 61 -22.44 -36.77 16.68
N GLN A 62 -21.10 -36.74 16.74
CA GLN A 62 -20.37 -35.55 17.16
C GLN A 62 -20.50 -34.41 16.13
N ILE A 63 -20.43 -34.72 14.83
CA ILE A 63 -20.67 -33.73 13.76
C ILE A 63 -22.11 -33.18 13.82
N GLU A 64 -23.11 -34.04 14.04
CA GLU A 64 -24.50 -33.59 14.19
C GLU A 64 -24.69 -32.66 15.40
N LYS A 65 -24.00 -32.95 16.50
CA LYS A 65 -24.06 -32.13 17.72
C LYS A 65 -23.34 -30.80 17.57
N ASP A 66 -22.16 -30.78 16.95
CA ASP A 66 -21.34 -29.58 16.80
C ASP A 66 -21.95 -28.59 15.78
N TYR A 67 -22.76 -29.10 14.84
CA TYR A 67 -23.41 -28.31 13.79
C TYR A 67 -24.92 -28.54 13.79
N GLU A 68 -25.55 -28.48 14.96
CA GLU A 68 -26.98 -28.69 15.12
C GLU A 68 -27.79 -27.72 14.25
N LYS A 69 -28.63 -28.25 13.34
CA LYS A 69 -29.44 -27.50 12.34
C LYS A 69 -28.66 -26.84 11.18
N ASP A 70 -27.34 -26.99 11.05
CA ASP A 70 -26.56 -26.54 9.88
C ASP A 70 -26.10 -27.73 9.01
N TYR A 71 -27.02 -28.19 8.15
CA TYR A 71 -26.81 -29.39 7.33
C TYR A 71 -25.67 -29.26 6.31
N ASN A 72 -25.40 -28.04 5.82
CA ASN A 72 -24.31 -27.79 4.88
C ASN A 72 -22.95 -27.91 5.56
N ARG A 73 -22.81 -27.43 6.80
CA ARG A 73 -21.59 -27.66 7.58
C ARG A 73 -21.40 -29.13 7.94
N GLN A 74 -22.48 -29.85 8.26
CA GLN A 74 -22.41 -31.30 8.50
C GLN A 74 -21.88 -32.05 7.27
N LYS A 75 -22.38 -31.75 6.05
CA LYS A 75 -21.88 -32.34 4.78
C LYS A 75 -20.39 -32.08 4.56
N ILE A 76 -19.97 -30.83 4.73
CA ILE A 76 -18.57 -30.42 4.55
C ILE A 76 -17.68 -31.14 5.57
N GLU A 77 -18.12 -31.26 6.82
CA GLU A 77 -17.33 -31.89 7.86
C GLU A 77 -17.24 -33.43 7.69
N VAL A 78 -18.31 -34.07 7.22
CA VAL A 78 -18.28 -35.48 6.80
C VAL A 78 -17.26 -35.68 5.68
N PHE A 79 -17.27 -34.81 4.66
CA PHE A 79 -16.30 -34.86 3.57
C PHE A 79 -14.85 -34.64 4.04
N ARG A 80 -14.61 -33.67 4.92
CA ARG A 80 -13.28 -33.41 5.49
C ARG A 80 -12.78 -34.60 6.29
N LYS A 81 -13.62 -35.21 7.12
CA LYS A 81 -13.25 -36.41 7.88
C LYS A 81 -12.99 -37.61 6.98
N TRP A 82 -13.79 -37.79 5.93
CA TRP A 82 -13.56 -38.81 4.92
C TRP A 82 -12.18 -38.65 4.26
N ARG A 83 -11.84 -37.42 3.84
CA ARG A 83 -10.56 -37.09 3.20
C ARG A 83 -9.35 -37.21 4.13
N ASN A 84 -9.53 -36.89 5.41
CA ASN A 84 -8.44 -37.00 6.40
C ASN A 84 -8.13 -38.45 6.77
N LYS A 85 -9.10 -39.37 6.65
CA LYS A 85 -8.94 -40.79 7.01
C LYS A 85 -8.44 -41.66 5.87
N ASN A 86 -8.76 -41.32 4.64
CA ASN A 86 -8.46 -42.15 3.47
C ASN A 86 -7.33 -41.53 2.64
N SER A 87 -6.60 -42.36 1.90
CA SER A 87 -5.55 -41.87 1.00
C SER A 87 -6.16 -41.10 -0.18
N LYS A 88 -5.39 -40.22 -0.84
CA LYS A 88 -5.89 -39.43 -1.99
C LYS A 88 -6.46 -40.29 -3.13
N ASN A 89 -6.01 -41.53 -3.26
CA ASN A 89 -6.47 -42.48 -4.28
C ASN A 89 -7.83 -43.13 -3.92
N GLU A 90 -8.27 -43.02 -2.67
CA GLU A 90 -9.53 -43.55 -2.15
C GLU A 90 -10.61 -42.47 -1.97
N THR A 91 -10.25 -41.18 -2.15
CA THR A 91 -11.16 -40.03 -2.03
C THR A 91 -11.47 -39.39 -3.38
N THR A 92 -11.86 -40.22 -4.35
CA THR A 92 -12.12 -39.84 -5.74
C THR A 92 -13.61 -39.66 -6.03
N TYR A 93 -13.96 -38.96 -7.11
CA TYR A 93 -15.36 -38.90 -7.55
C TYR A 93 -15.93 -40.29 -7.85
N LEU A 94 -15.11 -41.21 -8.37
CA LEU A 94 -15.50 -42.61 -8.55
C LEU A 94 -15.86 -43.28 -7.22
N SER A 95 -15.07 -43.09 -6.17
CA SER A 95 -15.36 -43.67 -4.84
C SER A 95 -16.63 -43.08 -4.21
N LEU A 96 -16.89 -41.79 -4.40
CA LEU A 96 -18.10 -41.14 -3.91
C LEU A 96 -19.35 -41.58 -4.70
N ILE A 97 -19.25 -41.70 -6.02
CA ILE A 97 -20.30 -42.23 -6.87
C ILE A 97 -20.59 -43.70 -6.50
N LYS A 98 -19.54 -44.51 -6.27
CA LYS A 98 -19.69 -45.89 -5.77
C LYS A 98 -20.44 -45.92 -4.44
N ALA A 99 -20.09 -45.05 -3.49
CA ALA A 99 -20.80 -44.94 -2.22
C ALA A 99 -22.29 -44.56 -2.41
N PHE A 100 -22.61 -43.64 -3.31
CA PHE A 100 -24.01 -43.27 -3.61
C PHE A 100 -24.80 -44.38 -4.30
N VAL A 101 -24.18 -45.09 -5.26
CA VAL A 101 -24.80 -46.24 -5.94
C VAL A 101 -25.05 -47.39 -4.96
N GLU A 102 -24.14 -47.63 -4.00
CA GLU A 102 -24.33 -48.62 -2.93
C GLU A 102 -25.46 -48.24 -1.95
N GLU A 103 -25.67 -46.95 -1.72
CA GLU A 103 -26.78 -46.41 -0.94
C GLU A 103 -28.09 -46.26 -1.75
N LYS A 104 -28.11 -46.77 -3.00
CA LYS A 104 -29.25 -46.69 -3.94
C LYS A 104 -29.72 -45.26 -4.23
N ASN A 105 -28.81 -44.29 -4.15
CA ASN A 105 -29.08 -42.88 -4.40
C ASN A 105 -28.51 -42.45 -5.76
N MET A 106 -29.22 -42.83 -6.82
CA MET A 106 -28.80 -42.55 -8.20
C MET A 106 -28.81 -41.05 -8.51
N GLU A 107 -29.74 -40.29 -7.94
CA GLU A 107 -29.85 -38.84 -8.13
C GLU A 107 -28.61 -38.10 -7.58
N ALA A 108 -28.05 -38.56 -6.46
CA ALA A 108 -26.78 -38.06 -5.94
C ALA A 108 -25.62 -38.38 -6.87
N ALA A 109 -25.53 -39.63 -7.32
CA ALA A 109 -24.49 -40.09 -8.23
C ALA A 109 -24.49 -39.30 -9.56
N GLU A 110 -25.67 -39.08 -10.15
CA GLU A 110 -25.87 -38.26 -11.35
C GLU A 110 -25.51 -36.79 -11.09
N SER A 111 -25.91 -36.23 -9.94
CA SER A 111 -25.55 -34.85 -9.56
C SER A 111 -24.03 -34.67 -9.45
N VAL A 112 -23.30 -35.68 -8.97
CA VAL A 112 -21.83 -35.67 -8.96
C VAL A 112 -21.28 -35.68 -10.38
N ILE A 113 -21.86 -36.48 -11.28
CA ILE A 113 -21.45 -36.53 -12.70
C ILE A 113 -21.75 -35.19 -13.41
N ASP A 114 -22.89 -34.56 -13.15
CA ASP A 114 -23.24 -33.27 -13.75
C ASP A 114 -22.38 -32.12 -13.22
N PHE A 115 -22.03 -32.16 -11.93
CA PHE A 115 -21.01 -31.29 -11.36
C PHE A 115 -19.68 -31.46 -12.10
N LEU A 116 -19.26 -32.71 -12.34
CA LEU A 116 -18.04 -33.01 -13.09
C LEU A 116 -18.10 -32.58 -14.55
N LYS A 117 -19.22 -32.77 -15.26
CA LYS A 117 -19.38 -32.33 -16.65
C LYS A 117 -19.31 -30.80 -16.77
N ARG A 118 -19.89 -30.05 -15.82
CA ARG A 118 -19.75 -28.58 -15.76
C ARG A 118 -18.31 -28.15 -15.48
N LYS A 119 -17.60 -28.90 -14.64
CA LYS A 119 -16.20 -28.64 -14.30
C LYS A 119 -15.25 -29.03 -15.44
N CYS A 120 -15.58 -30.06 -16.20
CA CYS A 120 -14.77 -30.63 -17.28
C CYS A 120 -15.59 -30.79 -18.58
N PRO A 121 -15.88 -29.70 -19.31
CA PRO A 121 -16.71 -29.74 -20.53
C PRO A 121 -16.07 -30.52 -21.70
N SER A 122 -14.76 -30.80 -21.63
CA SER A 122 -14.00 -31.52 -22.67
C SER A 122 -14.30 -33.02 -22.73
N TRP A 123 -15.03 -33.57 -21.75
CA TRP A 123 -15.36 -35.00 -21.70
C TRP A 123 -16.54 -35.39 -22.59
N THR A 124 -17.15 -34.45 -23.34
CA THR A 124 -18.38 -34.69 -24.13
C THR A 124 -18.21 -34.65 -25.65
N SER A 125 -17.00 -34.60 -26.21
CA SER A 125 -16.80 -34.57 -27.67
C SER A 125 -16.29 -35.90 -28.23
N SER A 126 -17.20 -36.67 -28.81
CA SER A 126 -16.92 -37.86 -29.61
C SER A 126 -16.33 -37.47 -30.99
N HIS A 127 -15.06 -37.79 -31.26
CA HIS A 127 -14.57 -38.05 -32.63
C HIS A 127 -13.21 -38.78 -32.58
N PHE A 128 -13.26 -40.10 -32.72
CA PHE A 128 -12.17 -40.92 -33.26
C PHE A 128 -12.57 -41.30 -34.68
N GLU A 129 -11.89 -40.79 -35.71
CA GLU A 129 -11.83 -41.48 -37.01
C GLU A 129 -10.63 -41.03 -37.88
N SER A 130 -9.84 -42.05 -38.25
CA SER A 130 -9.04 -42.29 -39.46
C SER A 130 -7.98 -41.29 -39.99
N VAL A 131 -6.78 -41.87 -40.07
CA VAL A 131 -5.58 -41.58 -40.88
C VAL A 131 -5.86 -41.40 -42.39
N GLN A 132 -5.21 -40.41 -43.05
CA GLN A 132 -4.49 -40.58 -44.33
C GLN A 132 -3.67 -39.34 -44.78
N LYS A 133 -2.81 -39.59 -45.78
CA LYS A 133 -1.47 -39.03 -46.09
C LYS A 133 -1.49 -37.93 -47.21
N PRO A 134 -0.32 -37.36 -47.61
CA PRO A 134 -0.11 -35.96 -48.01
C PRO A 134 0.19 -35.74 -49.51
N SER A 135 0.30 -34.47 -49.95
CA SER A 135 1.36 -34.00 -50.89
C SER A 135 1.26 -32.50 -51.28
N SER A 136 2.43 -31.85 -51.36
CA SER A 136 2.92 -30.95 -52.46
C SER A 136 2.24 -29.59 -52.73
N GLU A 137 2.88 -28.47 -53.09
CA GLU A 137 4.28 -28.08 -53.37
C GLU A 137 4.34 -26.57 -53.81
N ILE A 138 5.45 -25.89 -53.47
CA ILE A 138 6.23 -24.81 -54.19
C ILE A 138 5.48 -23.47 -54.51
N VAL A 139 6.04 -22.24 -54.55
CA VAL A 139 7.36 -21.70 -54.90
C VAL A 139 7.60 -20.30 -54.28
N ALA A 140 8.86 -20.03 -53.95
CA ALA A 140 9.51 -18.73 -53.62
C ALA A 140 9.72 -17.86 -54.90
N PRO A 141 10.69 -16.91 -55.07
CA PRO A 141 11.90 -16.49 -54.31
C PRO A 141 11.95 -14.96 -53.99
N ARG A 142 12.60 -14.46 -52.92
CA ARG A 142 14.04 -14.21 -52.64
C ARG A 142 14.80 -13.31 -53.63
N HIS A 143 15.38 -12.23 -53.11
CA HIS A 143 16.82 -11.83 -53.06
C HIS A 143 16.91 -10.32 -52.69
N SER A 144 17.53 -9.89 -51.58
CA SER A 144 19.00 -9.72 -51.29
C SER A 144 19.61 -8.56 -52.10
N ASP A 145 20.46 -7.64 -51.62
CA ASP A 145 21.62 -7.74 -50.74
C ASP A 145 22.19 -6.34 -50.32
N GLN A 146 22.96 -6.38 -49.20
CA GLN A 146 24.26 -5.72 -48.90
C GLN A 146 24.40 -4.18 -48.79
N GLU A 147 24.74 -3.64 -47.60
CA GLU A 147 26.09 -3.37 -47.02
C GLU A 147 26.84 -2.22 -47.73
N SER A 148 27.22 -1.12 -47.06
CA SER A 148 28.49 -1.02 -46.32
C SER A 148 28.66 0.33 -45.58
N GLN A 149 29.59 0.32 -44.61
CA GLN A 149 30.17 1.33 -43.70
C GLN A 149 30.67 2.63 -44.41
N MET A 150 31.08 3.76 -43.80
CA MET A 150 31.77 4.05 -42.53
C MET A 150 31.82 5.59 -42.29
N PHE A 151 32.17 5.97 -41.06
CA PHE A 151 32.34 7.30 -40.43
C PHE A 151 33.11 8.40 -41.22
N ILE A 152 32.82 9.69 -40.94
CA ILE A 152 33.71 10.68 -40.27
C ILE A 152 33.11 12.11 -40.27
N THR A 153 32.96 12.65 -39.04
CA THR A 153 33.09 14.01 -38.49
C THR A 153 32.66 15.33 -39.20
N GLU A 154 32.22 16.24 -38.31
CA GLU A 154 32.33 17.72 -38.31
C GLU A 154 31.06 18.56 -38.51
N LYS A 155 30.75 19.33 -37.45
CA LYS A 155 29.97 20.60 -37.42
C LYS A 155 30.68 21.64 -38.32
N PRO A 156 30.06 22.73 -38.85
CA PRO A 156 29.34 23.73 -38.03
C PRO A 156 28.28 24.65 -38.73
N GLN A 157 27.68 25.53 -37.91
CA GLN A 157 27.18 26.92 -38.20
C GLN A 157 26.08 27.14 -39.27
N ARG A 158 24.89 27.64 -38.87
CA ARG A 158 24.48 29.08 -38.75
C ARG A 158 24.52 29.87 -40.07
N CYS A 159 23.33 30.25 -40.55
CA CYS A 159 22.89 31.60 -41.02
C CYS A 159 21.42 31.43 -41.49
N SER A 160 20.41 32.06 -40.86
CA SER A 160 19.90 33.43 -41.15
C SER A 160 19.79 33.66 -42.65
N SER A 161 18.62 33.96 -43.22
CA SER A 161 17.85 35.20 -43.09
C SER A 161 16.70 35.07 -44.15
N GLN A 162 15.62 35.83 -44.25
CA GLN A 162 15.24 37.15 -43.76
C GLN A 162 13.81 37.41 -44.29
N THR A 163 12.95 38.01 -43.45
CA THR A 163 12.09 39.20 -43.72
C THR A 163 11.03 39.14 -44.85
N GLN A 164 9.89 39.83 -44.79
CA GLN A 164 9.42 40.97 -43.98
C GLN A 164 7.90 41.06 -44.23
N SER A 165 7.08 41.28 -43.19
CA SER A 165 6.44 42.58 -42.87
C SER A 165 4.97 42.61 -43.33
N THR A 166 3.99 43.19 -42.63
CA THR A 166 4.04 44.39 -41.76
C THR A 166 2.78 44.45 -40.87
N LEU A 167 3.02 44.85 -39.60
CA LEU A 167 2.28 45.80 -38.74
C LEU A 167 0.83 45.45 -38.31
N GLY A 168 0.45 45.36 -37.02
CA GLY A 168 0.97 45.99 -35.79
C GLY A 168 -0.12 46.95 -35.24
N GLU A 169 -0.41 47.16 -33.96
CA GLU A 169 0.05 46.76 -32.61
C GLU A 169 -1.13 47.12 -31.65
N CYS A 170 -1.31 46.48 -30.48
CA CYS A 170 -0.75 47.01 -29.22
C CYS A 170 -0.65 45.93 -28.13
N ASN A 171 0.53 45.93 -27.51
CA ASN A 171 1.02 45.12 -26.40
C ASN A 171 0.40 45.53 -25.04
N VAL A 172 0.45 44.64 -24.03
CA VAL A 172 1.37 44.75 -22.87
C VAL A 172 1.62 43.36 -22.25
N SER A 173 2.90 43.10 -22.01
CA SER A 173 3.57 41.91 -21.47
C SER A 173 3.37 41.65 -19.98
N ASN A 174 3.51 40.39 -19.56
CA ASN A 174 4.55 39.99 -18.57
C ASN A 174 4.77 38.47 -18.54
N LYS A 175 5.91 38.04 -19.11
CA LYS A 175 6.54 36.76 -18.80
C LYS A 175 7.35 36.95 -17.52
N SER A 176 6.97 36.24 -16.45
CA SER A 176 7.90 35.88 -15.38
C SER A 176 8.01 34.36 -15.34
N THR A 177 9.26 33.90 -15.34
CA THR A 177 9.69 32.52 -15.20
C THR A 177 9.29 32.00 -13.81
N SER A 178 8.16 31.30 -13.71
CA SER A 178 7.75 30.65 -12.47
C SER A 178 8.56 29.36 -12.27
N ARG A 179 9.41 29.36 -11.24
CA ARG A 179 9.84 28.15 -10.54
C ARG A 179 8.56 27.43 -10.08
N PHE A 180 8.38 26.20 -10.53
CA PHE A 180 7.26 25.33 -10.17
C PHE A 180 7.19 25.15 -8.64
N ASN A 181 6.29 25.88 -7.98
CA ASN A 181 5.86 25.59 -6.62
C ASN A 181 4.94 24.37 -6.64
N ARG A 182 5.40 23.27 -6.05
CA ARG A 182 4.69 21.99 -5.91
C ARG A 182 3.52 22.01 -4.88
N ARG A 183 3.11 23.18 -4.36
CA ARG A 183 2.25 23.26 -3.17
C ARG A 183 0.75 23.51 -3.40
N ASP A 184 0.29 23.71 -4.64
CA ASP A 184 -1.14 23.93 -4.92
C ASP A 184 -1.84 22.79 -5.68
N PHE A 185 -1.18 21.63 -5.82
CA PHE A 185 -1.78 20.45 -6.46
C PHE A 185 -2.04 19.36 -5.42
N GLN A 186 -3.20 19.38 -4.77
CA GLN A 186 -3.71 18.15 -4.14
C GLN A 186 -5.23 18.03 -3.97
N HIS A 187 -6.01 19.00 -4.44
CA HIS A 187 -7.47 18.89 -4.43
C HIS A 187 -8.02 19.14 -5.83
N ASN A 188 -8.87 18.22 -6.31
CA ASN A 188 -9.51 18.18 -7.63
C ASN A 188 -8.55 17.92 -8.80
N ASN A 189 -7.86 16.77 -8.81
CA ASN A 189 -7.03 16.36 -9.96
C ASN A 189 -7.88 15.93 -11.18
N ILE A 190 -7.31 16.00 -12.39
CA ILE A 190 -8.04 15.71 -13.65
C ILE A 190 -8.67 14.31 -13.71
N PHE A 191 -8.07 13.32 -13.05
CA PHE A 191 -8.55 11.94 -13.04
C PHE A 191 -9.76 11.78 -12.12
N SER A 192 -9.73 12.43 -10.95
CA SER A 192 -10.89 12.51 -10.05
C SER A 192 -12.05 13.27 -10.69
N GLN A 193 -11.78 14.35 -11.45
CA GLN A 193 -12.81 15.08 -12.21
C GLN A 193 -13.41 14.23 -13.34
N ALA A 194 -12.59 13.46 -14.07
CA ALA A 194 -13.08 12.57 -15.12
C ALA A 194 -13.99 11.45 -14.56
N PHE A 195 -13.69 10.95 -13.37
CA PHE A 195 -14.56 10.01 -12.65
C PHE A 195 -15.85 10.69 -12.19
N ASP A 196 -15.74 11.87 -11.57
CA ASP A 196 -16.86 12.65 -11.04
C ASP A 196 -17.87 13.06 -12.12
N PHE A 197 -17.40 13.30 -13.35
CA PHE A 197 -18.25 13.59 -14.50
C PHE A 197 -19.33 12.53 -14.73
N TYR A 198 -19.04 11.26 -14.41
CA TYR A 198 -19.97 10.14 -14.59
C TYR A 198 -20.60 9.66 -13.28
N HIS A 199 -20.46 10.43 -12.19
CA HIS A 199 -20.99 10.08 -10.87
C HIS A 199 -22.48 9.72 -10.91
N ASP A 200 -23.30 10.58 -11.54
CA ASP A 200 -24.76 10.42 -11.54
C ASP A 200 -25.19 9.23 -12.40
N ASN A 201 -24.45 8.94 -13.49
CA ASN A 201 -24.66 7.74 -14.29
C ASN A 201 -24.33 6.46 -13.50
N LEU A 202 -23.24 6.48 -12.71
CA LEU A 202 -22.87 5.35 -11.86
C LEU A 202 -23.93 5.09 -10.80
N VAL A 203 -24.37 6.14 -10.09
CA VAL A 203 -25.45 6.04 -9.11
C VAL A 203 -26.72 5.49 -9.76
N ALA A 204 -27.13 6.01 -10.91
CA ALA A 204 -28.36 5.58 -11.58
C ALA A 204 -28.36 4.09 -11.96
N ILE A 205 -27.22 3.55 -12.41
CA ILE A 205 -27.11 2.11 -12.74
C ILE A 205 -27.05 1.25 -11.49
N LEU A 206 -26.32 1.70 -10.46
CA LEU A 206 -26.10 0.92 -9.25
C LEU A 206 -27.29 0.95 -8.29
N SER A 207 -28.13 1.99 -8.33
CA SER A 207 -29.30 2.14 -7.46
C SER A 207 -30.64 1.72 -8.10
N ASP A 208 -30.59 1.07 -9.27
CA ASP A 208 -31.77 0.51 -9.93
C ASP A 208 -32.27 -0.74 -9.17
N ASP A 209 -33.59 -0.86 -8.97
CA ASP A 209 -34.23 -1.95 -8.20
C ASP A 209 -33.96 -3.35 -8.82
N GLN A 210 -33.59 -3.43 -10.11
CA GLN A 210 -33.14 -4.66 -10.76
C GLN A 210 -31.61 -4.88 -10.72
N ALA A 211 -30.86 -4.04 -9.99
CA ALA A 211 -29.41 -3.99 -9.97
C ALA A 211 -28.75 -4.42 -8.65
N GLN A 212 -29.47 -5.13 -7.78
CA GLN A 212 -28.93 -5.56 -6.48
C GLN A 212 -27.65 -6.41 -6.62
N ALA A 213 -27.61 -7.34 -7.58
CA ALA A 213 -26.40 -8.14 -7.86
C ALA A 213 -25.20 -7.31 -8.37
N PRO A 214 -25.35 -6.38 -9.35
CA PRO A 214 -24.30 -5.42 -9.71
C PRO A 214 -23.79 -4.55 -8.55
N LEU A 215 -24.68 -4.08 -7.68
CA LEU A 215 -24.33 -3.26 -6.52
C LEU A 215 -23.56 -4.07 -5.47
N ASP A 216 -24.01 -5.29 -5.16
CA ASP A 216 -23.29 -6.22 -4.27
C ASP A 216 -21.92 -6.57 -4.84
N GLN A 217 -21.83 -6.78 -6.16
CA GLN A 217 -20.56 -7.00 -6.85
C GLN A 217 -19.66 -5.76 -6.75
N PHE A 218 -20.20 -4.56 -6.93
CA PHE A 218 -19.48 -3.29 -6.78
C PHE A 218 -18.96 -3.12 -5.35
N VAL A 219 -19.82 -3.26 -4.34
CA VAL A 219 -19.45 -3.18 -2.92
C VAL A 219 -18.37 -4.19 -2.59
N LYS A 220 -18.52 -5.45 -3.02
CA LYS A 220 -17.51 -6.50 -2.80
C LYS A 220 -16.19 -6.14 -3.44
N LEU A 221 -16.17 -5.71 -4.70
CA LEU A 221 -14.94 -5.37 -5.39
C LEU A 221 -14.27 -4.12 -4.81
N VAL A 222 -15.04 -3.08 -4.47
CA VAL A 222 -14.50 -1.85 -3.87
C VAL A 222 -13.97 -2.11 -2.46
N THR A 223 -14.70 -2.84 -1.62
CA THR A 223 -14.25 -3.19 -0.25
C THR A 223 -13.09 -4.21 -0.22
N SER A 224 -12.94 -5.01 -1.28
CA SER A 224 -11.82 -5.96 -1.39
C SER A 224 -10.56 -5.35 -1.99
N ASN A 225 -10.68 -4.29 -2.80
CA ASN A 225 -9.57 -3.78 -3.61
C ASN A 225 -9.23 -2.28 -3.43
N LEU A 226 -10.09 -1.47 -2.79
CA LEU A 226 -9.91 0.00 -2.69
C LEU A 226 -10.16 0.56 -1.28
N ILE A 227 -11.29 0.22 -0.64
CA ILE A 227 -11.59 0.66 0.72
C ILE A 227 -10.86 -0.25 1.69
N MET A 228 -10.15 0.34 2.64
CA MET A 228 -9.19 -0.38 3.46
C MET A 228 -9.47 -0.34 4.95
N HIS A 229 -10.12 0.72 5.42
CA HIS A 229 -10.45 0.83 6.82
C HIS A 229 -11.61 -0.12 7.17
N PRO A 230 -11.53 -0.92 8.25
CA PRO A 230 -12.59 -1.84 8.64
C PRO A 230 -13.95 -1.17 8.78
N ILE A 231 -13.98 0.03 9.37
CA ILE A 231 -15.22 0.81 9.54
C ILE A 231 -15.80 1.22 8.19
N GLU A 232 -14.98 1.68 7.24
CA GLU A 232 -15.47 2.04 5.90
C GLU A 232 -15.97 0.79 5.14
N LYS A 233 -15.31 -0.36 5.30
CA LYS A 233 -15.78 -1.63 4.73
C LYS A 233 -17.12 -2.05 5.32
N GLU A 234 -17.23 -1.99 6.65
CA GLU A 234 -18.45 -2.36 7.35
C GLU A 234 -19.60 -1.43 6.97
N LYS A 235 -19.36 -0.11 6.89
CA LYS A 235 -20.33 0.87 6.40
C LYS A 235 -20.77 0.61 4.96
N ALA A 236 -19.82 0.35 4.06
CA ALA A 236 -20.12 0.01 2.67
C ALA A 236 -20.97 -1.27 2.55
N GLN A 237 -20.80 -2.22 3.46
CA GLN A 237 -21.58 -3.47 3.53
C GLN A 237 -22.95 -3.28 4.19
N ARG A 238 -23.05 -2.52 5.29
CA ARG A 238 -24.32 -2.26 5.99
C ARG A 238 -25.29 -1.45 5.12
N ASN A 239 -24.77 -0.51 4.34
CA ASN A 239 -25.59 0.41 3.54
C ASN A 239 -25.72 -0.01 2.06
N SER A 240 -25.26 -1.22 1.69
CA SER A 240 -25.15 -1.69 0.30
C SER A 240 -26.48 -1.78 -0.45
N GLY A 241 -27.64 -1.71 0.22
CA GLY A 241 -28.96 -1.70 -0.42
C GLY A 241 -29.64 -0.33 -0.50
N SER A 242 -28.97 0.74 -0.04
CA SER A 242 -29.56 2.09 0.01
C SER A 242 -28.89 3.05 -0.97
N ILE A 243 -29.67 3.97 -1.53
CA ILE A 243 -29.16 5.08 -2.35
C ILE A 243 -28.11 5.93 -1.62
N ILE A 244 -28.28 6.11 -0.29
CA ILE A 244 -27.32 6.81 0.58
C ILE A 244 -25.98 6.07 0.60
N GLY A 245 -26.01 4.75 0.75
CA GLY A 245 -24.83 3.89 0.71
C GLY A 245 -24.13 3.89 -0.66
N CYS A 246 -24.89 3.81 -1.74
CA CYS A 246 -24.35 3.89 -3.11
C CYS A 246 -23.57 5.19 -3.34
N LYS A 247 -24.18 6.33 -3.00
CA LYS A 247 -23.55 7.65 -3.17
C LYS A 247 -22.34 7.84 -2.28
N THR A 248 -22.41 7.35 -1.05
CA THR A 248 -21.27 7.30 -0.12
C THR A 248 -20.10 6.55 -0.75
N LEU A 249 -20.35 5.34 -1.24
CA LEU A 249 -19.33 4.47 -1.80
C LEU A 249 -18.66 5.11 -3.03
N ILE A 250 -19.44 5.76 -3.90
CA ILE A 250 -18.90 6.47 -5.06
C ILE A 250 -18.09 7.70 -4.63
N SER A 251 -18.53 8.43 -3.60
CA SER A 251 -17.76 9.53 -3.01
C SER A 251 -16.44 9.06 -2.40
N ASP A 252 -16.42 7.92 -1.72
CA ASP A 252 -15.20 7.31 -1.16
C ASP A 252 -14.22 6.91 -2.27
N VAL A 253 -14.72 6.34 -3.37
CA VAL A 253 -13.90 6.03 -4.56
C VAL A 253 -13.35 7.31 -5.20
N TRP A 254 -14.16 8.37 -5.29
CA TRP A 254 -13.70 9.67 -5.76
C TRP A 254 -12.60 10.26 -4.86
N MET A 255 -12.77 10.20 -3.53
CA MET A 255 -11.77 10.64 -2.56
C MET A 255 -10.47 9.84 -2.68
N PHE A 256 -10.56 8.53 -2.89
CA PHE A 256 -9.40 7.66 -3.14
C PHE A 256 -8.59 8.12 -4.35
N ILE A 257 -9.25 8.42 -5.48
CA ILE A 257 -8.57 8.95 -6.68
C ILE A 257 -8.02 10.35 -6.42
N ASN A 258 -8.79 11.21 -5.74
CA ASN A 258 -8.43 12.61 -5.48
C ASN A 258 -7.16 12.72 -4.62
N ARG A 259 -7.06 11.90 -3.56
CA ARG A 259 -5.98 11.91 -2.55
C ARG A 259 -4.80 10.98 -2.87
N ALA A 260 -4.88 10.21 -3.95
CA ALA A 260 -3.79 9.30 -4.33
C ALA A 260 -2.51 10.06 -4.68
N SER A 261 -1.36 9.54 -4.24
CA SER A 261 -0.04 10.08 -4.65
C SER A 261 0.22 9.94 -6.15
N ASN A 262 -0.43 8.95 -6.78
CA ASN A 262 -0.49 8.79 -8.23
C ASN A 262 -1.96 8.59 -8.65
N PRO A 263 -2.67 9.68 -8.98
CA PRO A 263 -4.08 9.63 -9.35
C PRO A 263 -4.37 8.84 -10.65
N GLU A 264 -3.43 8.79 -11.60
CA GLU A 264 -3.58 8.00 -12.83
C GLU A 264 -3.66 6.51 -12.51
N ARG A 265 -2.74 6.03 -11.66
CA ARG A 265 -2.72 4.63 -11.19
C ARG A 265 -3.93 4.31 -10.32
N ALA A 266 -4.37 5.25 -9.48
CA ALA A 266 -5.58 5.08 -8.68
C ALA A 266 -6.82 4.95 -9.59
N LEU A 267 -6.97 5.81 -10.59
CA LEU A 267 -8.06 5.71 -11.56
C LEU A 267 -7.98 4.40 -12.35
N GLN A 268 -6.79 3.98 -12.79
CA GLN A 268 -6.59 2.70 -13.50
C GLN A 268 -7.12 1.50 -12.67
N ARG A 269 -6.83 1.48 -11.36
CA ARG A 269 -7.35 0.44 -10.43
C ARG A 269 -8.87 0.50 -10.29
N VAL A 270 -9.44 1.70 -10.21
CA VAL A 270 -10.91 1.87 -10.15
C VAL A 270 -11.55 1.38 -11.45
N LEU A 271 -10.98 1.72 -12.62
CA LEU A 271 -11.48 1.30 -13.92
C LEU A 271 -11.39 -0.22 -14.12
N SER A 272 -10.32 -0.87 -13.65
CA SER A 272 -10.21 -2.34 -13.73
C SER A 272 -11.26 -3.07 -12.87
N ILE A 273 -11.74 -2.44 -11.80
CA ILE A 273 -12.87 -2.92 -11.00
C ILE A 273 -14.19 -2.69 -11.74
N LEU A 274 -14.44 -1.48 -12.22
CA LEU A 274 -15.70 -1.14 -12.89
C LEU A 274 -15.94 -1.96 -14.17
N ILE A 275 -14.87 -2.31 -14.91
CA ILE A 275 -14.97 -3.15 -16.12
C ILE A 275 -15.43 -4.59 -15.81
N GLN A 276 -15.20 -5.09 -14.59
CA GLN A 276 -15.66 -6.42 -14.19
C GLN A 276 -17.19 -6.48 -13.95
N ILE A 277 -17.84 -5.33 -13.90
CA ILE A 277 -19.28 -5.21 -13.68
C ILE A 277 -19.93 -4.88 -15.02
N VAL A 278 -20.57 -5.87 -15.65
CA VAL A 278 -21.08 -5.77 -17.03
C VAL A 278 -21.91 -4.51 -17.27
N ARG A 279 -22.83 -4.16 -16.35
CA ARG A 279 -23.70 -2.98 -16.45
C ARG A 279 -22.97 -1.64 -16.36
N VAL A 280 -21.77 -1.61 -15.78
CA VAL A 280 -21.00 -0.37 -15.51
C VAL A 280 -19.75 -0.25 -16.40
N ALA A 281 -19.36 -1.32 -17.09
CA ALA A 281 -18.19 -1.36 -17.96
C ALA A 281 -18.19 -0.27 -19.05
N ASP A 282 -19.35 0.05 -19.62
CA ASP A 282 -19.50 1.13 -20.61
C ASP A 282 -19.17 2.49 -20.02
N ILE A 283 -19.61 2.76 -18.78
CA ILE A 283 -19.25 4.00 -18.07
C ILE A 283 -17.75 4.02 -17.79
N ALA A 284 -17.15 2.91 -17.38
CA ALA A 284 -15.70 2.83 -17.16
C ALA A 284 -14.90 3.23 -18.42
N ARG A 285 -15.31 2.76 -19.60
CA ARG A 285 -14.69 3.15 -20.88
C ARG A 285 -14.86 4.65 -21.17
N LYS A 286 -16.02 5.22 -20.85
CA LYS A 286 -16.29 6.66 -21.01
C LYS A 286 -15.49 7.52 -20.04
N VAL A 287 -15.35 7.13 -18.77
CA VAL A 287 -14.48 7.77 -17.78
C VAL A 287 -13.03 7.78 -18.28
N LYS A 288 -12.54 6.64 -18.78
CA LYS A 288 -11.21 6.51 -19.37
C LYS A 288 -10.99 7.48 -20.54
N ALA A 289 -11.93 7.51 -21.50
CA ALA A 289 -11.85 8.41 -22.64
C ALA A 289 -11.79 9.89 -22.20
N LYS A 290 -12.66 10.28 -21.26
CA LYS A 290 -12.69 11.63 -20.70
C LYS A 290 -11.38 12.01 -20.00
N ALA A 291 -10.78 11.08 -19.26
CA ALA A 291 -9.49 11.29 -18.60
C ALA A 291 -8.35 11.51 -19.60
N LEU A 292 -8.35 10.77 -20.72
CA LEU A 292 -7.36 10.90 -21.79
C LEU A 292 -7.56 12.22 -22.58
N GLU A 293 -8.80 12.62 -22.85
CA GLU A 293 -9.11 13.90 -23.50
C GLU A 293 -8.73 15.11 -22.65
N SER A 294 -8.88 15.01 -21.33
CA SER A 294 -8.63 16.11 -20.39
C SER A 294 -7.14 16.28 -20.05
N ALA A 295 -6.27 15.36 -20.47
CA ALA A 295 -4.83 15.47 -20.29
C ALA A 295 -4.22 16.46 -21.31
N GLN A 296 -3.52 17.49 -20.84
CA GLN A 296 -2.89 18.49 -21.70
C GLN A 296 -1.85 17.91 -22.67
N PRO A 297 -1.57 18.58 -23.82
CA PRO A 297 -0.49 18.17 -24.72
C PRO A 297 0.86 18.14 -23.99
N GLY A 298 1.41 16.95 -23.77
CA GLY A 298 2.69 16.73 -23.07
C GLY A 298 2.61 15.91 -21.78
N VAL A 299 1.41 15.68 -21.21
CA VAL A 299 1.22 14.72 -20.12
C VAL A 299 1.05 13.33 -20.73
N ARG A 300 2.05 12.44 -20.58
CA ARG A 300 1.93 11.04 -21.03
C ARG A 300 1.14 10.23 -19.99
N CYS A 301 -0.13 9.94 -20.28
CA CYS A 301 -0.93 8.97 -19.52
C CYS A 301 -0.61 7.53 -19.96
N THR A 302 0.61 7.06 -19.67
CA THR A 302 1.10 5.75 -20.15
C THR A 302 0.25 4.59 -19.62
N LEU A 303 -0.16 4.62 -18.35
CA LEU A 303 -0.88 3.50 -17.71
C LEU A 303 -2.30 3.35 -18.26
N LEU A 304 -3.01 4.47 -18.46
CA LEU A 304 -4.34 4.45 -19.06
C LEU A 304 -4.30 4.09 -20.54
N CYS A 305 -3.27 4.53 -21.28
CA CYS A 305 -3.08 4.12 -22.67
C CYS A 305 -2.78 2.63 -22.81
N GLU A 306 -1.96 2.06 -21.92
CA GLU A 306 -1.60 0.63 -21.90
C GLU A 306 -2.77 -0.30 -21.56
N MET A 307 -3.80 0.19 -20.85
CA MET A 307 -5.06 -0.57 -20.67
C MET A 307 -5.74 -0.94 -22.01
N ASN A 308 -5.35 -0.36 -23.15
CA ASN A 308 -5.88 -0.73 -24.47
C ASN A 308 -5.23 -2.02 -25.04
N CYS A 309 -4.15 -2.53 -24.46
CA CYS A 309 -3.44 -3.71 -24.97
C CYS A 309 -4.00 -5.06 -24.48
N GLU A 310 -4.88 -5.07 -23.48
CA GLU A 310 -5.51 -6.30 -22.96
C GLU A 310 -6.87 -6.63 -23.62
N LEU A 311 -7.31 -5.87 -24.64
CA LEU A 311 -8.69 -5.96 -25.18
C LEU A 311 -8.78 -6.25 -26.69
N LYS A 312 -7.78 -6.92 -27.27
CA LYS A 312 -7.95 -7.65 -28.53
C LYS A 312 -7.37 -9.06 -28.40
N ASN A 313 -8.22 -10.05 -28.69
CA ASN A 313 -7.94 -11.49 -28.76
C ASN A 313 -6.46 -11.85 -28.85
N LYS A 314 -5.98 -12.59 -27.84
CA LYS A 314 -4.89 -13.54 -28.05
C LYS A 314 -5.12 -14.79 -27.23
N ASP A 315 -5.37 -15.86 -27.98
CA ASP A 315 -4.82 -17.18 -27.72
C ASP A 315 -3.38 -17.04 -27.20
N TYR A 316 -3.20 -17.41 -25.95
CA TYR A 316 -1.97 -18.02 -25.46
C TYR A 316 -2.44 -19.16 -24.56
N GLY A 317 -2.42 -20.36 -25.12
CA GLY A 317 -2.51 -21.57 -24.31
C GLY A 317 -1.30 -21.66 -23.38
N PRO A 318 -1.42 -22.35 -22.24
CA PRO A 318 -0.26 -22.82 -21.51
C PRO A 318 -0.14 -24.34 -21.67
N SER A 319 0.81 -24.74 -22.52
CA SER A 319 1.82 -25.73 -22.13
C SER A 319 2.69 -25.07 -21.05
N ALA A 320 3.29 -25.71 -20.07
CA ALA A 320 3.14 -27.05 -19.51
C ALA A 320 2.92 -26.84 -18.00
N THR A 321 3.32 -27.75 -17.08
CA THR A 321 3.55 -27.26 -15.71
C THR A 321 3.60 -28.28 -14.52
N ALA A 322 3.43 -29.57 -14.79
CA ALA A 322 3.69 -30.73 -13.94
C ALA A 322 5.12 -30.84 -13.33
N CYS A 323 5.19 -31.65 -12.28
CA CYS A 323 6.36 -32.25 -11.61
C CYS A 323 7.00 -31.38 -10.50
N VAL A 324 7.08 -31.85 -9.24
CA VAL A 324 7.70 -33.12 -8.81
C VAL A 324 7.18 -33.68 -7.47
N SER A 325 6.96 -34.99 -7.41
CA SER A 325 7.60 -36.01 -6.53
C SER A 325 6.80 -37.31 -6.71
N ASP A 326 7.41 -38.45 -7.05
CA ASP A 326 8.02 -39.29 -6.04
C ASP A 326 9.15 -40.22 -6.53
N THR A 327 9.77 -40.84 -5.53
CA THR A 327 10.97 -41.66 -5.55
C THR A 327 10.60 -43.15 -5.35
N GLN A 328 11.36 -44.01 -6.06
CA GLN A 328 11.74 -45.40 -5.73
C GLN A 328 11.04 -46.61 -6.41
N ASN A 329 11.89 -47.26 -7.23
CA ASN A 329 12.14 -48.70 -7.46
C ASN A 329 11.17 -49.54 -8.32
N ILE A 330 11.70 -50.08 -9.43
CA ILE A 330 11.82 -51.53 -9.74
C ILE A 330 12.77 -51.72 -10.95
N VAL A 331 13.28 -52.95 -11.06
CA VAL A 331 14.50 -53.50 -11.67
C VAL A 331 14.51 -53.60 -13.21
N ALA A 332 15.72 -53.40 -13.77
CA ALA A 332 16.33 -53.82 -15.04
C ALA A 332 15.47 -54.18 -16.27
N HIS A 333 15.67 -53.41 -17.35
CA HIS A 333 16.10 -53.90 -18.68
C HIS A 333 16.76 -52.74 -19.46
N ASP A 334 17.79 -53.07 -20.23
CA ASP A 334 18.78 -52.16 -20.82
C ASP A 334 18.29 -51.27 -21.99
N ASP A 335 19.03 -50.16 -22.17
CA ASP A 335 19.24 -49.35 -23.38
C ASP A 335 18.17 -48.36 -23.89
N ILE A 336 17.79 -47.37 -23.08
CA ILE A 336 17.41 -46.00 -23.54
C ILE A 336 17.88 -44.96 -22.50
N VAL A 337 18.69 -43.97 -22.91
CA VAL A 337 19.18 -42.88 -22.03
C VAL A 337 18.02 -41.95 -21.65
N ASP A 338 17.43 -42.18 -20.48
CA ASP A 338 16.28 -41.45 -19.95
C ASP A 338 16.66 -40.04 -19.43
N THR A 339 16.07 -38.99 -20.00
CA THR A 339 16.43 -37.59 -19.77
C THR A 339 15.80 -36.98 -18.51
N CYS A 340 14.76 -37.60 -17.93
CA CYS A 340 14.19 -37.18 -16.64
C CYS A 340 15.18 -37.43 -15.48
N SER A 341 16.11 -38.38 -15.67
CA SER A 341 17.20 -38.67 -14.74
C SER A 341 18.23 -37.52 -14.63
N SER A 342 18.37 -36.70 -15.68
CA SER A 342 19.36 -35.62 -15.77
C SER A 342 18.99 -34.44 -14.85
N ILE A 343 17.78 -33.87 -14.95
CA ILE A 343 17.34 -32.75 -14.09
C ILE A 343 17.35 -33.15 -12.61
N LYS A 344 16.85 -34.35 -12.27
CA LYS A 344 16.91 -34.89 -10.89
C LYS A 344 18.34 -35.08 -10.38
N ARG A 345 19.29 -35.47 -11.25
CA ARG A 345 20.72 -35.55 -10.91
C ARG A 345 21.30 -34.18 -10.60
N TYR A 346 20.89 -33.15 -11.33
CA TYR A 346 21.40 -31.81 -11.10
C TYR A 346 20.77 -31.09 -9.91
N ALA A 347 19.47 -31.31 -9.68
CA ALA A 347 18.82 -30.88 -8.44
C ALA A 347 19.59 -31.41 -7.23
N ARG A 348 19.99 -32.69 -7.23
CA ARG A 348 20.85 -33.26 -6.17
C ARG A 348 22.19 -32.54 -5.99
N LYS A 349 22.87 -32.16 -7.10
CA LYS A 349 24.12 -31.38 -7.03
C LYS A 349 23.88 -30.00 -6.40
N LEU A 350 22.83 -29.29 -6.82
CA LEU A 350 22.51 -27.95 -6.28
C LEU A 350 22.04 -28.01 -4.83
N LYS A 351 21.27 -29.04 -4.45
CA LYS A 351 20.93 -29.28 -3.04
C LYS A 351 22.18 -29.47 -2.20
N LYS A 352 23.12 -30.30 -2.65
CA LYS A 352 24.42 -30.44 -1.97
C LYS A 352 25.18 -29.12 -1.90
N TYR A 353 25.24 -28.37 -3.01
CA TYR A 353 25.86 -27.05 -3.04
C TYR A 353 25.23 -26.11 -1.99
N TYR A 354 23.91 -26.05 -1.88
CA TYR A 354 23.21 -25.19 -0.91
C TYR A 354 23.31 -25.69 0.55
N GLN A 355 23.48 -26.99 0.77
CA GLN A 355 23.79 -27.57 2.09
C GLN A 355 25.19 -27.19 2.56
N ASP A 356 26.16 -27.25 1.64
CA ASP A 356 27.54 -26.85 1.88
C ASP A 356 27.72 -25.32 1.86
N LEU A 357 26.72 -24.60 1.34
CA LEU A 357 26.72 -23.14 1.31
C LEU A 357 26.47 -22.58 2.71
N HIS A 358 27.56 -22.34 3.43
CA HIS A 358 27.49 -21.42 4.54
C HIS A 358 26.98 -20.06 4.04
N ALA A 359 25.99 -19.48 4.73
CA ALA A 359 25.54 -18.13 4.44
C ALA A 359 26.77 -17.25 4.26
N ASP A 360 26.95 -16.68 3.06
CA ASP A 360 28.15 -15.95 2.66
C ASP A 360 28.56 -15.04 3.83
N PRO A 361 29.68 -15.31 4.52
CA PRO A 361 30.05 -14.60 5.72
C PRO A 361 30.59 -13.24 5.31
N LYS A 362 29.72 -12.38 4.75
CA LYS A 362 29.99 -10.95 4.50
C LYS A 362 30.04 -10.17 5.81
N TRP A 363 30.55 -10.81 6.87
CA TRP A 363 30.52 -10.50 8.30
C TRP A 363 29.34 -11.13 9.05
N SER A 364 29.57 -12.30 9.68
CA SER A 364 28.77 -12.77 10.81
C SER A 364 29.58 -12.59 12.09
N PRO A 365 29.07 -11.85 13.09
CA PRO A 365 29.69 -11.77 14.40
C PRO A 365 29.60 -13.08 15.20
N ALA A 366 28.63 -13.94 14.86
CA ALA A 366 28.48 -15.25 15.47
C ALA A 366 28.78 -16.34 14.45
N LYS A 367 29.96 -16.96 14.54
CA LYS A 367 30.29 -18.16 13.76
C LYS A 367 29.35 -19.35 14.04
N ASP A 368 28.54 -19.27 15.11
CA ASP A 368 27.77 -20.38 15.66
C ASP A 368 26.23 -20.22 15.62
N ILE A 369 25.68 -19.09 15.14
CA ILE A 369 24.20 -18.96 15.04
C ILE A 369 23.74 -19.70 13.79
N LEU A 370 23.34 -20.95 13.99
CA LEU A 370 22.84 -21.86 12.94
C LEU A 370 21.34 -21.69 12.66
N GLU A 371 20.62 -20.98 13.53
CA GLU A 371 19.16 -20.87 13.48
C GLU A 371 18.70 -19.56 12.81
N TYR A 372 17.94 -19.68 11.73
CA TYR A 372 17.31 -18.55 11.06
C TYR A 372 16.11 -18.04 11.86
N VAL A 373 16.07 -16.73 12.12
CA VAL A 373 14.91 -16.04 12.69
C VAL A 373 14.13 -15.39 11.55
N ASP A 374 12.84 -15.69 11.47
CA ASP A 374 12.01 -15.21 10.38
C ASP A 374 11.82 -13.69 10.38
N LEU A 375 11.54 -13.14 9.20
CA LEU A 375 11.33 -11.72 8.99
C LEU A 375 9.83 -11.43 8.96
N VAL A 376 9.45 -10.29 9.53
CA VAL A 376 8.10 -9.75 9.38
C VAL A 376 8.04 -8.98 8.08
N ALA A 377 6.96 -9.19 7.32
CA ALA A 377 6.72 -8.49 6.09
C ALA A 377 5.25 -8.05 5.95
N VAL A 378 5.04 -7.15 5.02
CA VAL A 378 3.74 -6.59 4.66
C VAL A 378 3.58 -6.68 3.15
N SER A 379 2.42 -7.14 2.68
CA SER A 379 2.10 -7.06 1.25
C SER A 379 1.72 -5.63 0.89
N ILE A 380 2.30 -5.10 -0.18
CA ILE A 380 1.98 -3.78 -0.73
C ILE A 380 0.75 -3.85 -1.65
N GLU A 381 0.48 -5.01 -2.27
CA GLU A 381 -0.67 -5.22 -3.16
C GLU A 381 -1.98 -5.49 -2.40
N ASN A 382 -1.91 -6.17 -1.25
CA ASN A 382 -3.02 -6.29 -0.33
C ASN A 382 -2.91 -5.18 0.71
N GLU A 383 -3.69 -4.12 0.55
CA GLU A 383 -3.66 -2.96 1.45
C GLU A 383 -4.05 -3.31 2.92
N SER A 384 -4.48 -4.55 3.21
CA SER A 384 -4.46 -5.06 4.58
C SER A 384 -3.00 -5.30 4.95
N LYS A 385 -2.37 -4.30 5.55
CA LYS A 385 -1.01 -4.40 6.12
C LYS A 385 -1.00 -5.30 7.35
N LYS A 386 -1.46 -6.54 7.20
CA LYS A 386 -1.29 -7.55 8.23
C LYS A 386 0.15 -8.01 8.15
N GLU A 387 0.84 -7.88 9.26
CA GLU A 387 2.14 -8.49 9.46
C GLU A 387 1.99 -10.01 9.40
N TYR A 388 2.84 -10.67 8.63
CA TYR A 388 2.89 -12.12 8.55
C TYR A 388 4.33 -12.63 8.58
N SER A 389 4.44 -13.94 8.87
CA SER A 389 5.68 -14.71 8.72
C SER A 389 6.02 -14.81 7.23
N LEU A 390 7.08 -14.12 6.81
CA LEU A 390 7.44 -13.97 5.40
C LEU A 390 7.73 -15.32 4.73
N LEU A 391 8.43 -16.22 5.41
CA LEU A 391 8.77 -17.52 4.84
C LEU A 391 7.53 -18.39 4.55
N ALA A 392 6.55 -18.43 5.45
CA ALA A 392 5.34 -19.23 5.26
C ALA A 392 4.58 -18.78 3.99
N ASP A 393 4.49 -17.47 3.79
CA ASP A 393 3.82 -16.88 2.63
C ASP A 393 4.57 -17.11 1.32
N LEU A 394 5.90 -17.05 1.34
CA LEU A 394 6.75 -17.32 0.18
C LEU A 394 6.71 -18.81 -0.22
N PHE A 395 6.61 -19.73 0.76
CA PHE A 395 6.50 -21.16 0.48
C PHE A 395 5.18 -21.53 -0.18
N ASN A 396 4.13 -20.72 0.02
CA ASN A 396 2.79 -20.93 -0.54
C ASN A 396 2.53 -20.16 -1.84
N VAL A 397 3.54 -19.48 -2.42
CA VAL A 397 3.39 -18.78 -3.71
C VAL A 397 3.07 -19.77 -4.83
N PRO A 398 1.99 -19.61 -5.62
CA PRO A 398 1.68 -20.53 -6.72
C PRO A 398 2.81 -20.59 -7.76
N CYS A 399 2.97 -21.72 -8.47
CA CYS A 399 3.87 -21.80 -9.63
C CYS A 399 3.50 -20.73 -10.70
N GLY A 400 4.45 -20.36 -11.56
CA GLY A 400 4.27 -19.26 -12.53
C GLY A 400 4.04 -17.87 -11.93
N SER A 401 4.36 -17.64 -10.65
CA SER A 401 4.13 -16.32 -10.01
C SER A 401 5.38 -15.44 -10.03
N SER A 402 5.18 -14.13 -10.21
CA SER A 402 6.21 -13.11 -10.04
C SER A 402 6.07 -12.39 -8.70
N VAL A 403 7.14 -12.34 -7.91
CA VAL A 403 7.16 -11.73 -6.58
C VAL A 403 8.26 -10.69 -6.50
N LEU A 404 7.92 -9.47 -6.07
CA LEU A 404 8.87 -8.42 -5.74
C LEU A 404 9.00 -8.30 -4.23
N ILE A 405 10.22 -8.44 -3.72
CA ILE A 405 10.56 -8.27 -2.31
C ILE A 405 11.44 -7.03 -2.17
N GLU A 406 10.93 -6.01 -1.48
CA GLU A 406 11.66 -4.79 -1.18
C GLU A 406 11.98 -4.66 0.32
N GLY A 407 12.94 -3.81 0.62
CA GLY A 407 13.22 -3.39 1.98
C GLY A 407 14.52 -2.62 2.09
N ILE A 408 14.75 -1.97 3.23
CA ILE A 408 15.95 -1.17 3.48
C ILE A 408 17.23 -2.03 3.52
N PRO A 409 18.42 -1.41 3.40
CA PRO A 409 19.69 -2.13 3.56
C PRO A 409 19.80 -2.79 4.93
N GLY A 410 20.36 -4.01 4.99
CA GLY A 410 20.61 -4.73 6.25
C GLY A 410 19.40 -5.47 6.82
N ILE A 411 18.24 -5.36 6.17
CA ILE A 411 16.98 -5.95 6.64
C ILE A 411 16.89 -7.47 6.49
N GLY A 412 17.82 -8.10 5.76
CA GLY A 412 17.89 -9.57 5.63
C GLY A 412 17.42 -10.16 4.29
N LYS A 413 17.23 -9.36 3.23
CA LYS A 413 16.80 -9.83 1.89
C LYS A 413 17.69 -10.96 1.33
N SER A 414 19.01 -10.77 1.33
CA SER A 414 19.94 -11.78 0.83
C SER A 414 19.93 -13.03 1.71
N THR A 415 19.87 -12.86 3.04
CA THR A 415 19.77 -13.98 4.01
C THR A 415 18.50 -14.80 3.78
N LEU A 416 17.37 -14.14 3.50
CA LEU A 416 16.11 -14.79 3.15
C LEU A 416 16.25 -15.64 1.88
N ALA A 417 16.86 -15.11 0.81
CA ALA A 417 17.09 -15.84 -0.43
C ALA A 417 17.92 -17.11 -0.21
N TYR A 418 18.99 -17.02 0.59
CA TYR A 418 19.80 -18.18 0.96
C TYR A 418 19.03 -19.20 1.81
N GLU A 419 18.25 -18.74 2.79
CA GLU A 419 17.45 -19.62 3.65
C GLU A 419 16.41 -20.41 2.83
N MET A 420 15.80 -19.80 1.81
CA MET A 420 14.90 -20.49 0.89
C MET A 420 15.61 -21.64 0.17
N CYS A 421 16.79 -21.39 -0.39
CA CYS A 421 17.60 -22.42 -1.06
C CYS A 421 18.02 -23.54 -0.09
N LYS A 422 18.41 -23.19 1.14
CA LYS A 422 18.81 -24.16 2.16
C LYS A 422 17.66 -25.07 2.57
N ARG A 423 16.47 -24.52 2.86
CA ARG A 423 15.30 -25.34 3.21
C ARG A 423 14.81 -26.24 2.08
N TRP A 424 15.00 -25.82 0.84
CA TRP A 424 14.77 -26.69 -0.31
C TRP A 424 15.80 -27.83 -0.38
N ALA A 425 17.06 -27.54 -0.10
CA ALA A 425 18.10 -28.54 -0.08
C ALA A 425 17.91 -29.59 1.03
N ASP A 426 17.54 -29.13 2.22
CA ASP A 426 17.27 -29.96 3.39
C ASP A 426 15.94 -30.74 3.30
N GLY A 427 15.15 -30.52 2.25
CA GLY A 427 13.87 -31.20 2.08
C GLY A 427 12.73 -30.66 2.96
N ILE A 428 12.95 -29.54 3.66
CA ILE A 428 12.03 -28.98 4.65
C ILE A 428 10.88 -28.20 3.99
N ALA A 429 11.17 -27.46 2.91
CA ALA A 429 10.18 -26.62 2.22
C ALA A 429 10.46 -26.53 0.71
N LEU A 430 9.57 -25.89 -0.05
CA LEU A 430 9.73 -25.60 -1.49
C LEU A 430 9.93 -26.82 -2.40
N GLN A 431 9.59 -28.04 -1.94
CA GLN A 431 9.79 -29.28 -2.73
C GLN A 431 8.89 -29.38 -3.98
N LYS A 432 7.88 -28.52 -4.10
CA LYS A 432 7.10 -28.34 -5.34
C LYS A 432 7.94 -27.86 -6.53
N TYR A 433 9.09 -27.27 -6.26
CA TYR A 433 10.05 -26.87 -7.29
C TYR A 433 11.09 -27.97 -7.48
N THR A 434 11.17 -28.46 -8.72
CA THR A 434 12.20 -29.40 -9.18
C THR A 434 13.59 -28.78 -9.07
N LEU A 435 13.70 -27.48 -9.33
CA LEU A 435 14.95 -26.75 -9.41
C LEU A 435 14.79 -25.34 -8.83
N ILE A 436 15.76 -24.93 -8.02
CA ILE A 436 15.87 -23.54 -7.54
C ILE A 436 17.21 -22.97 -8.01
N LEU A 437 17.16 -21.80 -8.65
CA LEU A 437 18.34 -21.06 -9.11
C LEU A 437 18.44 -19.73 -8.35
N LEU A 438 19.55 -19.54 -7.63
CA LEU A 438 19.86 -18.28 -6.95
C LEU A 438 20.86 -17.47 -7.77
N LEU A 439 20.35 -16.51 -8.55
CA LEU A 439 21.16 -15.60 -9.36
C LEU A 439 21.41 -14.31 -8.58
N ARG A 440 22.63 -14.14 -8.08
CA ARG A 440 23.04 -12.88 -7.46
C ARG A 440 23.42 -11.90 -8.55
N LEU A 441 22.70 -10.79 -8.65
CA LEU A 441 22.82 -9.85 -9.75
C LEU A 441 24.11 -9.00 -9.67
N ARG A 442 24.77 -8.99 -8.53
CA ARG A 442 26.16 -8.52 -8.36
C ARG A 442 27.21 -9.40 -9.01
N ASP A 443 26.94 -10.69 -9.21
CA ASP A 443 27.96 -11.64 -9.65
C ASP A 443 28.35 -11.33 -11.10
N ASN A 444 29.64 -11.23 -11.37
CA ASN A 444 30.15 -10.77 -12.67
C ASN A 444 29.66 -11.63 -13.84
N ASP A 445 29.61 -12.96 -13.66
CA ASP A 445 29.11 -13.86 -14.70
C ASP A 445 27.64 -13.61 -15.03
N VAL A 446 26.86 -13.15 -14.04
CA VAL A 446 25.49 -12.71 -14.27
C VAL A 446 25.49 -11.39 -15.02
N GLN A 447 26.21 -10.37 -14.54
CA GLN A 447 26.23 -9.04 -15.16
C GLN A 447 26.72 -9.03 -16.62
N CYS A 448 27.76 -9.81 -16.94
CA CYS A 448 28.31 -9.94 -18.29
C CYS A 448 27.32 -10.57 -19.28
N ASN A 449 26.42 -11.43 -18.78
CA ASN A 449 25.42 -12.13 -19.58
C ASN A 449 23.99 -11.59 -19.36
N TRP A 450 23.83 -10.55 -18.55
CA TRP A 450 22.57 -9.83 -18.35
C TRP A 450 22.25 -9.01 -19.61
N SER A 451 21.60 -9.66 -20.58
CA SER A 451 21.22 -9.12 -21.88
C SER A 451 20.08 -9.97 -22.46
N PRO A 452 19.10 -9.37 -23.17
CA PRO A 452 17.94 -10.09 -23.70
C PRO A 452 18.33 -11.32 -24.54
N ASP A 453 19.34 -11.17 -25.39
CA ASP A 453 19.81 -12.22 -26.31
C ASP A 453 20.63 -13.32 -25.63
N LYS A 454 20.93 -13.17 -24.34
CA LYS A 454 21.80 -14.05 -23.57
C LYS A 454 21.09 -14.73 -22.39
N VAL A 455 19.77 -14.64 -22.27
CA VAL A 455 19.02 -15.26 -21.15
C VAL A 455 19.27 -16.77 -21.06
N GLN A 456 19.21 -17.50 -22.19
CA GLN A 456 19.53 -18.92 -22.22
C GLN A 456 20.97 -19.21 -21.77
N LYS A 457 21.92 -18.36 -22.20
CA LYS A 457 23.33 -18.46 -21.79
C LYS A 457 23.53 -18.08 -20.32
N LEU A 458 22.76 -17.15 -19.78
CA LEU A 458 22.81 -16.74 -18.38
C LEU A 458 22.39 -17.89 -17.45
N ILE A 459 21.27 -18.54 -17.79
CA ILE A 459 20.83 -19.76 -17.13
C ILE A 459 21.88 -20.87 -17.33
N GLY A 460 22.36 -21.05 -18.57
CA GLY A 460 23.42 -21.99 -18.92
C GLY A 460 24.71 -21.82 -18.13
N ILE A 461 25.23 -20.61 -17.93
CA ILE A 461 26.50 -20.37 -17.21
C ILE A 461 26.41 -20.70 -15.73
N TYR A 462 25.27 -20.40 -15.10
CA TYR A 462 25.04 -20.79 -13.70
C TYR A 462 25.03 -22.32 -13.55
N LEU A 463 24.55 -23.01 -14.57
CA LEU A 463 24.47 -24.46 -14.65
C LEU A 463 25.81 -25.09 -15.11
N ASP A 464 26.58 -24.45 -15.98
CA ASP A 464 27.87 -24.91 -16.52
C ASP A 464 28.97 -24.94 -15.46
N LYS A 465 28.95 -24.00 -14.50
CA LYS A 465 29.79 -24.06 -13.29
C LYS A 465 29.59 -25.35 -12.47
N GLN A 466 28.51 -26.09 -12.74
CA GLN A 466 28.16 -27.38 -12.13
C GLN A 466 28.22 -28.57 -13.13
N SER A 467 28.77 -28.35 -14.33
CA SER A 467 28.97 -29.33 -15.42
C SER A 467 27.66 -29.88 -16.03
N TRP A 468 26.82 -29.01 -16.60
CA TRP A 468 25.58 -29.39 -17.30
C TRP A 468 25.79 -29.56 -18.82
N LYS A 469 24.89 -30.30 -19.50
CA LYS A 469 24.84 -30.40 -20.96
C LYS A 469 23.82 -29.40 -21.53
N SER A 470 24.06 -28.83 -22.70
CA SER A 470 23.17 -27.87 -23.40
C SER A 470 21.72 -28.38 -23.53
N GLU A 471 21.55 -29.69 -23.72
CA GLU A 471 20.26 -30.38 -23.82
C GLU A 471 19.36 -30.20 -22.57
N ALA A 472 19.95 -30.10 -21.38
CA ALA A 472 19.19 -29.94 -20.12
C ALA A 472 18.69 -28.50 -19.93
N VAL A 473 19.44 -27.52 -20.44
CA VAL A 473 19.02 -26.11 -20.46
C VAL A 473 17.87 -25.95 -21.45
N GLN A 474 18.00 -26.55 -22.64
CA GLN A 474 16.98 -26.47 -23.69
C GLN A 474 15.62 -27.01 -23.22
N LYS A 475 15.59 -28.13 -22.48
CA LYS A 475 14.34 -28.68 -21.91
C LYS A 475 13.65 -27.77 -20.88
N ILE A 476 14.41 -26.95 -20.14
CA ILE A 476 13.81 -25.96 -19.22
C ILE A 476 13.06 -24.89 -20.01
N PHE A 477 13.61 -24.45 -21.14
CA PHE A 477 12.97 -23.49 -22.03
C PHE A 477 11.84 -24.12 -22.86
N ASP A 478 11.99 -25.35 -23.34
CA ASP A 478 10.94 -26.07 -24.09
C ASP A 478 9.68 -26.34 -23.23
N GLY A 479 9.85 -26.41 -21.91
CA GLY A 479 8.76 -26.55 -20.93
C GLY A 479 8.37 -25.23 -20.25
N ASP A 480 8.71 -24.08 -20.82
CA ASP A 480 8.38 -22.73 -20.33
C ASP A 480 8.75 -22.46 -18.85
N GLY A 481 9.76 -23.16 -18.32
CA GLY A 481 10.21 -23.01 -16.93
C GLY A 481 9.53 -23.94 -15.91
N GLU A 482 9.06 -25.11 -16.34
CA GLU A 482 8.36 -26.09 -15.51
C GLU A 482 9.04 -26.46 -14.20
N GLY A 483 8.32 -26.27 -13.08
CA GLY A 483 8.85 -26.59 -11.75
C GLY A 483 10.13 -25.80 -11.37
N LEU A 484 10.40 -24.67 -12.03
CA LEU A 484 11.55 -23.82 -11.78
C LEU A 484 11.20 -22.64 -10.85
N LEU A 485 12.07 -22.38 -9.87
CA LEU A 485 12.09 -21.13 -9.11
C LEU A 485 13.41 -20.39 -9.37
N ILE A 486 13.32 -19.15 -9.87
CA ILE A 486 14.46 -18.26 -10.07
C ILE A 486 14.41 -17.14 -9.04
N ILE A 487 15.45 -17.04 -8.20
CA ILE A 487 15.64 -15.96 -7.24
C ILE A 487 16.68 -15.00 -7.80
N LEU A 488 16.24 -13.80 -8.17
CA LEU A 488 17.05 -12.69 -8.64
C LEU A 488 17.42 -11.80 -7.43
N GLU A 489 18.61 -12.02 -6.87
CA GLU A 489 19.07 -11.34 -5.65
C GLU A 489 19.77 -10.02 -5.97
N GLY A 490 19.26 -8.90 -5.44
CA GLY A 490 19.89 -7.58 -5.52
C GLY A 490 19.74 -6.86 -6.86
N PHE A 491 18.51 -6.60 -7.32
CA PHE A 491 18.27 -5.90 -8.59
C PHE A 491 18.90 -4.50 -8.66
N ASP A 492 18.94 -3.81 -7.51
CA ASP A 492 19.62 -2.54 -7.33
C ASP A 492 21.16 -2.59 -7.55
N GLU A 493 21.73 -3.78 -7.71
CA GLU A 493 23.17 -3.98 -7.88
C GLU A 493 23.59 -4.22 -9.34
N LEU A 494 22.64 -4.20 -10.28
CA LEU A 494 22.94 -4.29 -11.72
C LEU A 494 23.55 -2.99 -12.26
N PRO A 495 24.50 -3.06 -13.23
CA PRO A 495 25.04 -1.89 -13.91
C PRO A 495 23.96 -1.11 -14.70
N GLU A 496 23.91 0.21 -14.52
CA GLU A 496 22.92 1.08 -15.18
C GLU A 496 23.25 1.45 -16.64
N ASP A 497 24.44 1.09 -17.11
CA ASP A 497 24.90 1.38 -18.47
C ASP A 497 24.17 0.57 -19.55
N LYS A 498 23.29 -0.35 -19.15
CA LYS A 498 22.43 -1.11 -20.05
C LYS A 498 20.96 -0.65 -19.93
N PRO A 499 20.36 -0.02 -20.97
CA PRO A 499 18.93 0.31 -21.00
C PRO A 499 18.01 -0.92 -20.94
N SER A 500 18.57 -2.14 -20.93
CA SER A 500 17.89 -3.41 -21.01
C SER A 500 17.63 -4.10 -19.67
N ASN A 501 17.96 -3.55 -18.49
CA ASN A 501 17.85 -4.34 -17.24
C ASN A 501 16.42 -4.81 -16.94
N VAL A 502 15.44 -3.91 -17.09
CA VAL A 502 14.01 -4.24 -17.02
C VAL A 502 13.59 -5.14 -18.18
N GLU A 503 14.16 -4.92 -19.37
CA GLU A 503 13.85 -5.73 -20.55
C GLU A 503 14.31 -7.19 -20.41
N VAL A 504 15.49 -7.44 -19.83
CA VAL A 504 15.95 -8.80 -19.52
C VAL A 504 14.98 -9.49 -18.57
N LEU A 505 14.50 -8.80 -17.55
CA LEU A 505 13.52 -9.36 -16.62
C LEU A 505 12.19 -9.66 -17.34
N ARG A 506 11.74 -8.79 -18.25
CA ARG A 506 10.57 -9.05 -19.11
C ARG A 506 10.77 -10.27 -19.99
N VAL A 507 11.95 -10.43 -20.59
CA VAL A 507 12.29 -11.61 -21.41
C VAL A 507 12.29 -12.87 -20.57
N ILE A 508 12.90 -12.86 -19.37
CA ILE A 508 12.86 -14.00 -18.42
C ILE A 508 11.40 -14.36 -18.08
N MET A 509 10.55 -13.37 -17.77
CA MET A 509 9.15 -13.60 -17.42
C MET A 509 8.28 -14.05 -18.60
N ARG A 510 8.65 -13.66 -19.83
CA ARG A 510 7.94 -14.03 -21.06
C ARG A 510 8.33 -15.41 -21.55
N ASP A 511 9.64 -15.69 -21.60
CA ASP A 511 10.21 -16.93 -22.17
C ASP A 511 10.17 -18.09 -21.17
N MET A 512 9.85 -17.83 -19.89
CA MET A 512 9.65 -18.84 -18.85
C MET A 512 8.40 -18.49 -18.04
N SER A 513 7.23 -18.48 -18.69
CA SER A 513 5.96 -18.05 -18.08
C SER A 513 5.48 -18.95 -16.93
N GLU A 514 5.90 -20.21 -16.90
CA GLU A 514 5.55 -21.17 -15.85
C GLU A 514 6.56 -21.18 -14.69
N ALA A 515 7.71 -20.52 -14.84
CA ALA A 515 8.67 -20.34 -13.77
C ALA A 515 8.16 -19.37 -12.71
N THR A 516 8.43 -19.68 -11.44
CA THR A 516 8.26 -18.70 -10.35
C THR A 516 9.49 -17.80 -10.29
N ILE A 517 9.30 -16.49 -10.24
CA ILE A 517 10.40 -15.52 -10.23
C ILE A 517 10.27 -14.64 -8.99
N ILE A 518 11.32 -14.62 -8.17
CA ILE A 518 11.42 -13.75 -6.99
C ILE A 518 12.53 -12.73 -7.25
N VAL A 519 12.18 -11.45 -7.22
CA VAL A 519 13.12 -10.34 -7.35
C VAL A 519 13.28 -9.67 -6.01
N THR A 520 14.52 -9.51 -5.53
CA THR A 520 14.79 -8.70 -4.35
C THR A 520 15.43 -7.37 -4.75
N THR A 521 15.00 -6.28 -4.13
CA THR A 521 15.51 -4.92 -4.42
C THR A 521 15.44 -4.02 -3.18
N ARG A 522 16.03 -2.83 -3.25
CA ARG A 522 15.84 -1.79 -2.22
C ARG A 522 14.56 -0.99 -2.46
N THR A 523 13.96 -0.49 -1.40
CA THR A 523 12.81 0.43 -1.48
C THR A 523 13.11 1.65 -2.37
N SER A 524 14.35 2.15 -2.33
CA SER A 524 14.82 3.29 -3.15
C SER A 524 14.83 3.04 -4.67
N THR A 525 14.87 1.79 -5.11
CA THR A 525 14.91 1.36 -6.52
C THR A 525 13.61 0.68 -6.96
N THR A 526 12.67 0.46 -6.04
CA THR A 526 11.43 -0.27 -6.32
C THR A 526 10.52 0.49 -7.29
N HIS A 527 10.53 1.83 -7.25
CA HIS A 527 9.74 2.63 -8.17
C HIS A 527 10.05 2.30 -9.65
N GLU A 528 11.32 2.01 -9.99
CA GLU A 528 11.71 1.66 -11.36
C GLU A 528 11.10 0.33 -11.81
N LEU A 529 11.11 -0.68 -10.95
CA LEU A 529 10.54 -2.00 -11.26
C LEU A 529 9.02 -1.97 -11.27
N SER A 530 8.40 -1.42 -10.23
CA SER A 530 6.95 -1.43 -10.03
C SER A 530 6.17 -0.56 -11.02
N HIS A 531 6.83 0.35 -11.75
CA HIS A 531 6.21 1.10 -12.85
C HIS A 531 6.26 0.36 -14.18
N ASN A 532 7.26 -0.52 -14.38
CA ASN A 532 7.51 -1.13 -15.68
C ASN A 532 7.12 -2.62 -15.74
N ILE A 533 6.95 -3.28 -14.60
CA ILE A 533 6.65 -4.70 -14.49
C ILE A 533 5.52 -4.88 -13.47
N ARG A 534 4.51 -5.66 -13.87
CA ARG A 534 3.43 -6.10 -12.99
C ARG A 534 3.86 -7.35 -12.24
N PHE A 535 4.02 -7.24 -10.93
CA PHE A 535 4.23 -8.38 -10.05
C PHE A 535 2.88 -8.93 -9.57
N LYS A 536 2.83 -10.23 -9.26
CA LYS A 536 1.65 -10.89 -8.68
C LYS A 536 1.63 -10.80 -7.15
N LYS A 537 2.79 -10.55 -6.54
CA LYS A 537 2.94 -10.16 -5.15
C LYS A 537 4.04 -9.11 -5.04
N HIS A 538 3.77 -8.03 -4.31
CA HIS A 538 4.77 -7.06 -3.88
C HIS A 538 4.82 -7.06 -2.35
N ILE A 539 6.00 -7.26 -1.79
CA ILE A 539 6.24 -7.50 -0.37
C ILE A 539 7.30 -6.52 0.14
N GLU A 540 6.99 -5.80 1.22
CA GLU A 540 7.94 -4.96 1.96
C GLU A 540 8.35 -5.66 3.26
N ILE A 541 9.65 -5.89 3.42
CA ILE A 541 10.20 -6.45 4.66
C ILE A 541 10.28 -5.35 5.73
N GLN A 542 9.60 -5.57 6.86
CA GLN A 542 9.61 -4.69 8.03
C GLN A 542 10.76 -5.00 9.00
N GLY A 543 11.35 -6.21 8.93
CA GLY A 543 12.48 -6.63 9.75
C GLY A 543 12.08 -7.48 10.94
N PHE A 544 12.78 -7.31 12.07
CA PHE A 544 12.47 -8.01 13.31
C PHE A 544 11.48 -7.22 14.17
N ASN A 545 10.33 -7.83 14.45
CA ASN A 545 9.47 -7.42 15.56
C ASN A 545 10.12 -7.75 16.92
N GLN A 546 9.43 -7.43 18.02
CA GLN A 546 9.97 -7.65 19.36
C GLN A 546 10.28 -9.14 19.64
N ASP A 547 9.42 -10.05 19.20
CA ASP A 547 9.59 -11.49 19.44
C ASP A 547 10.79 -12.05 18.66
N ASN A 548 10.96 -11.64 17.40
CA ASN A 548 12.09 -12.02 16.57
C ASN A 548 13.41 -11.49 17.17
N ARG A 549 13.43 -10.24 17.66
CA ARG A 549 14.59 -9.69 18.37
C ARG A 549 14.92 -10.50 19.62
N ASN A 550 13.90 -10.81 20.44
CA ASN A 550 14.08 -11.61 21.65
C ASN A 550 14.62 -13.00 21.34
N ARG A 551 14.12 -13.66 20.28
CA ARG A 551 14.61 -14.96 19.80
C ARG A 551 16.05 -14.86 19.34
N TYR A 552 16.38 -13.89 18.51
CA TYR A 552 17.74 -13.69 18.01
C TYR A 552 18.75 -13.48 19.16
N VAL A 553 18.41 -12.61 20.12
CA VAL A 553 19.20 -12.37 21.34
C VAL A 553 19.35 -13.65 22.17
N LYS A 554 18.26 -14.42 22.33
CA LYS A 554 18.27 -15.68 23.07
C LYS A 554 19.22 -16.70 22.44
N THR A 555 19.15 -16.86 21.12
CA THR A 555 20.00 -17.78 20.36
C THR A 555 21.46 -17.31 20.38
N PHE A 556 21.73 -16.01 20.22
CA PHE A 556 23.10 -15.44 20.26
C PHE A 556 23.81 -15.75 21.59
N PHE A 557 23.14 -15.51 22.72
CA PHE A 557 23.73 -15.74 24.04
C PHE A 557 23.71 -17.22 24.49
N LYS A 558 23.32 -18.18 23.62
CA LYS A 558 23.23 -19.62 23.94
C LYS A 558 22.52 -19.90 25.28
N ASN A 559 21.45 -19.16 25.55
CA ASN A 559 20.70 -19.17 26.81
C ASN A 559 21.37 -18.59 28.09
N ASN A 560 22.46 -17.82 28.00
CA ASN A 560 23.01 -17.10 29.16
C ASN A 560 22.08 -15.95 29.61
N ASP A 561 21.26 -16.17 30.62
CA ASP A 561 20.24 -15.21 31.07
C ASP A 561 20.81 -13.94 31.71
N GLU A 562 22.01 -13.99 32.30
CA GLU A 562 22.66 -12.81 32.88
C GLU A 562 23.07 -11.83 31.77
N GLN A 563 23.76 -12.30 30.74
CA GLN A 563 24.17 -11.47 29.61
C GLN A 563 22.97 -10.91 28.83
N LYS A 564 21.90 -11.72 28.66
CA LYS A 564 20.64 -11.24 28.09
C LYS A 564 20.03 -10.12 28.93
N LYS A 565 20.03 -10.25 30.26
CA LYS A 565 19.49 -9.23 31.17
C LYS A 565 20.30 -7.93 31.08
N LEU A 566 21.62 -8.02 31.07
CA LEU A 566 22.51 -6.86 30.91
C LEU A 566 22.31 -6.17 29.55
N PHE A 567 22.20 -6.95 28.47
CA PHE A 567 21.91 -6.42 27.14
C PHE A 567 20.55 -5.73 27.08
N LYS A 568 19.52 -6.34 27.69
CA LYS A 568 18.18 -5.74 27.78
C LYS A 568 18.20 -4.41 28.53
N GLN A 569 18.84 -4.37 29.70
CA GLN A 569 19.03 -3.12 30.46
C GLN A 569 19.77 -2.05 29.65
N TYR A 570 20.73 -2.45 28.81
CA TYR A 570 21.44 -1.53 27.94
C TYR A 570 20.54 -0.90 26.87
N ILE A 571 19.76 -1.70 26.13
CA ILE A 571 18.88 -1.20 25.07
C ILE A 571 17.70 -0.39 25.64
N ASP A 572 17.20 -0.76 26.82
CA ASP A 572 16.15 0.00 27.53
C ASP A 572 16.68 1.38 27.97
N ARG A 573 17.97 1.46 28.36
CA ARG A 573 18.63 2.71 28.75
C ARG A 573 18.92 3.63 27.56
N TYR A 574 19.11 3.07 26.36
CA TYR A 574 19.49 3.82 25.16
C TYR A 574 18.49 3.56 24.01
N PRO A 575 17.28 4.16 24.08
CA PRO A 575 16.23 3.93 23.10
C PRO A 575 16.60 4.36 21.66
N ILE A 576 17.55 5.29 21.51
CA ILE A 576 18.01 5.75 20.19
C ILE A 576 18.69 4.61 19.40
N ILE A 577 19.55 3.83 20.06
CA ILE A 577 20.16 2.66 19.43
C ILE A 577 19.16 1.51 19.34
N SER A 578 18.31 1.32 20.36
CA SER A 578 17.25 0.30 20.35
C SER A 578 16.33 0.43 19.13
N GLY A 579 16.02 1.67 18.75
CA GLY A 579 15.17 2.01 17.61
C GLY A 579 15.67 1.55 16.23
N CYS A 580 16.94 1.19 16.08
CA CYS A 580 17.47 0.66 14.82
C CYS A 580 17.73 -0.85 14.84
N LEU A 581 17.39 -1.55 15.93
CA LEU A 581 17.62 -3.00 16.10
C LEU A 581 16.54 -3.88 15.47
N TYR A 582 15.47 -3.30 14.93
CA TYR A 582 14.57 -4.03 14.03
C TYR A 582 15.29 -4.44 12.73
N ILE A 583 16.40 -3.77 12.39
CA ILE A 583 17.30 -4.14 11.30
C ILE A 583 18.22 -5.25 11.82
N PRO A 584 18.12 -6.50 11.31
CA PRO A 584 18.90 -7.63 11.80
C PRO A 584 20.41 -7.38 11.80
N LEU A 585 20.93 -6.72 10.75
CA LEU A 585 22.35 -6.36 10.69
C LEU A 585 22.78 -5.49 11.88
N ASN A 586 22.01 -4.47 12.26
CA ASN A 586 22.36 -3.60 13.39
C ASN A 586 22.31 -4.35 14.73
N LEU A 587 21.33 -5.24 14.91
CA LEU A 587 21.24 -6.10 16.10
C LEU A 587 22.45 -7.02 16.20
N ALA A 588 22.83 -7.67 15.10
CA ALA A 588 24.02 -8.51 15.05
C ALA A 588 25.28 -7.70 15.39
N ILE A 589 25.42 -6.47 14.84
CA ILE A 589 26.55 -5.60 15.18
C ILE A 589 26.59 -5.28 16.66
N LEU A 590 25.47 -4.86 17.22
CA LEU A 590 25.44 -4.43 18.61
C LEU A 590 25.76 -5.59 19.56
N LEU A 591 25.31 -6.81 19.27
CA LEU A 591 25.61 -8.01 20.07
C LEU A 591 27.10 -8.38 20.03
N ASP A 592 27.74 -8.29 18.85
CA ASP A 592 29.21 -8.48 18.73
C ASP A 592 29.97 -7.46 19.57
N VAL A 593 29.60 -6.18 19.41
CA VAL A 593 30.22 -5.07 20.14
C VAL A 593 29.99 -5.23 21.64
N PHE A 594 28.81 -5.67 22.06
CA PHE A 594 28.46 -5.86 23.46
C PHE A 594 29.28 -6.96 24.14
N THR A 595 29.60 -8.03 23.41
CA THR A 595 30.39 -9.15 23.94
C THR A 595 31.90 -8.95 23.81
N ASN A 596 32.33 -7.98 23.00
CA ASN A 596 33.74 -7.71 22.77
C ASN A 596 34.31 -6.70 23.79
N SER A 597 35.03 -7.22 24.79
CA SER A 597 35.64 -6.43 25.88
C SER A 597 36.75 -5.47 25.43
N LYS A 598 37.23 -5.56 24.18
CA LYS A 598 38.31 -4.69 23.66
C LYS A 598 37.85 -3.26 23.39
N PHE A 599 36.55 -3.02 23.27
CA PHE A 599 35.99 -1.69 23.01
C PHE A 599 35.30 -1.15 24.26
N SER A 600 35.93 -0.17 24.91
CA SER A 600 35.55 0.30 26.26
C SER A 600 34.23 1.08 26.34
N LYS A 601 33.69 1.57 25.22
CA LYS A 601 32.44 2.34 25.18
C LYS A 601 31.44 1.72 24.20
N LEU A 602 30.29 1.30 24.74
CA LEU A 602 29.18 0.80 23.95
C LEU A 602 28.47 1.94 23.17
N PRO A 603 28.02 1.67 21.93
CA PRO A 603 27.47 2.67 21.04
C PRO A 603 26.00 3.03 21.35
N LYS A 604 25.72 4.31 21.56
CA LYS A 604 24.39 4.84 21.92
C LYS A 604 23.60 5.35 20.72
N THR A 605 24.25 5.47 19.56
CA THR A 605 23.64 5.92 18.30
C THR A 605 24.09 5.05 17.13
N MET A 606 23.39 5.16 15.99
CA MET A 606 23.72 4.39 14.79
C MET A 606 25.12 4.76 14.29
N THR A 607 25.50 6.05 14.35
CA THR A 607 26.84 6.50 13.95
C THR A 607 27.94 5.90 14.82
N GLU A 608 27.73 5.83 16.14
CA GLU A 608 28.69 5.19 17.04
C GLU A 608 28.80 3.68 16.78
N LEU A 609 27.68 3.01 16.49
CA LEU A 609 27.64 1.58 16.17
C LEU A 609 28.51 1.27 14.95
N TYR A 610 28.31 2.01 13.86
CA TYR A 610 29.10 1.82 12.64
C TYR A 610 30.55 2.25 12.82
N LYS A 611 30.83 3.30 13.60
CA LYS A 611 32.20 3.67 13.94
C LYS A 611 32.96 2.56 14.67
N VAL A 612 32.32 1.85 15.61
CA VAL A 612 32.93 0.70 16.29
C VAL A 612 33.07 -0.48 15.32
N LEU A 613 32.06 -0.76 14.48
CA LEU A 613 32.15 -1.78 13.43
C LEU A 613 33.38 -1.58 12.53
N ILE A 614 33.58 -0.36 12.02
CA ILE A 614 34.72 -0.05 11.14
C ILE A 614 36.04 -0.29 11.88
N LYS A 615 36.17 0.13 13.14
CA LYS A 615 37.36 -0.18 13.95
C LYS A 615 37.56 -1.67 14.13
N MET A 616 36.50 -2.44 14.36
CA MET A 616 36.59 -3.90 14.51
C MET A 616 37.08 -4.57 13.22
N LEU A 617 36.60 -4.12 12.05
CA LEU A 617 37.03 -4.63 10.76
C LEU A 617 38.50 -4.31 10.50
N ILE A 618 38.92 -3.06 10.74
CA ILE A 618 40.32 -2.65 10.60
C ILE A 618 41.20 -3.43 11.59
N TYR A 619 40.78 -3.57 12.86
CA TYR A 619 41.50 -4.31 13.89
C TYR A 619 41.83 -5.74 13.46
N ARG A 620 40.89 -6.44 12.79
CA ARG A 620 41.07 -7.83 12.32
C ARG A 620 42.12 -7.95 11.20
N GLU A 621 42.42 -6.87 10.50
CA GLU A 621 43.39 -6.83 9.40
C GLU A 621 44.78 -6.32 9.86
N MET A 622 44.91 -5.92 11.13
CA MET A 622 46.18 -5.44 11.68
C MET A 622 47.01 -6.62 12.18
N GLU A 623 48.25 -6.71 11.70
CA GLU A 623 49.20 -7.73 12.14
C GLU A 623 49.85 -7.39 13.50
N SER A 624 49.96 -6.09 13.82
CA SER A 624 50.58 -5.62 15.07
C SER A 624 49.56 -5.43 16.19
N GLU A 625 49.60 -6.28 17.21
CA GLU A 625 48.72 -6.18 18.38
C GLU A 625 48.89 -4.85 19.15
N ALA A 626 50.09 -4.27 19.15
CA ALA A 626 50.36 -2.98 19.80
C ALA A 626 49.66 -1.82 19.07
N LEU A 627 49.68 -1.80 17.74
CA LEU A 627 48.95 -0.81 16.94
C LEU A 627 47.44 -1.06 16.97
N ALA A 628 47.03 -2.33 16.96
CA ALA A 628 45.63 -2.74 17.07
C ALA A 628 45.03 -2.32 18.43
N SER A 629 45.78 -2.46 19.52
CA SER A 629 45.39 -1.96 20.84
C SER A 629 45.22 -0.44 20.85
N LYS A 630 46.12 0.32 20.21
CA LYS A 630 45.97 1.78 20.06
C LYS A 630 44.69 2.15 19.27
N LEU A 631 44.34 1.40 18.21
CA LEU A 631 43.13 1.61 17.42
C LEU A 631 41.85 1.54 18.29
N THR A 632 41.79 0.67 19.29
CA THR A 632 40.62 0.58 20.18
C THR A 632 40.41 1.85 21.02
N GLN A 633 41.48 2.59 21.29
CA GLN A 633 41.48 3.78 22.15
C GLN A 633 41.23 5.09 21.40
N ILE A 634 41.45 5.13 20.07
CA ILE A 634 41.30 6.38 19.31
C ILE A 634 39.85 6.88 19.36
N GLN A 635 39.66 8.19 19.43
CA GLN A 635 38.32 8.75 19.35
C GLN A 635 37.87 8.92 17.91
N ASN A 636 38.77 9.24 16.98
CA ASN A 636 38.46 9.55 15.58
C ASN A 636 39.18 8.60 14.61
N LEU A 637 38.54 8.24 13.50
CA LEU A 637 39.12 7.34 12.48
C LEU A 637 40.15 8.05 11.57
N SER A 638 40.41 9.34 11.81
CA SER A 638 41.45 10.14 11.15
C SER A 638 42.81 10.01 11.84
N ALA A 639 42.85 9.26 12.94
CA ALA A 639 44.03 9.03 13.76
C ALA A 639 44.33 7.53 13.86
N ILE A 640 44.11 6.77 12.79
CA ILE A 640 44.48 5.37 12.73
C ILE A 640 46.01 5.27 12.93
N PRO A 641 46.51 4.44 13.87
CA PRO A 641 47.93 4.46 14.25
C PRO A 641 48.92 4.08 13.15
N ASP A 642 48.48 3.34 12.13
CA ASP A 642 49.28 2.92 10.99
C ASP A 642 48.99 3.84 9.78
N PRO A 643 49.98 4.65 9.32
CA PRO A 643 49.80 5.56 8.20
C PRO A 643 49.35 4.90 6.90
N ALA A 644 49.81 3.68 6.60
CA ALA A 644 49.43 2.96 5.39
C ALA A 644 47.98 2.46 5.46
N ILE A 645 47.50 2.12 6.68
CA ILE A 645 46.09 1.82 6.90
C ILE A 645 45.24 3.09 6.83
N GLN A 646 45.72 4.21 7.37
CA GLN A 646 45.03 5.51 7.27
C GLN A 646 44.84 5.93 5.80
N GLU A 647 45.90 5.87 4.99
CA GLU A 647 45.83 6.20 3.56
C GLU A 647 44.85 5.31 2.79
N ALA A 648 44.89 4.00 3.05
CA ALA A 648 43.93 3.05 2.48
C ALA A 648 42.50 3.38 2.92
N PHE A 649 42.28 3.70 4.19
CA PHE A 649 40.98 4.06 4.74
C PHE A 649 40.42 5.34 4.10
N ASP A 650 41.24 6.37 3.94
CA ASP A 650 40.86 7.64 3.32
C ASP A 650 40.50 7.44 1.83
N THR A 651 41.24 6.59 1.12
CA THR A 651 40.95 6.19 -0.26
C THR A 651 39.58 5.49 -0.36
N LEU A 652 39.29 4.57 0.56
CA LEU A 652 37.99 3.89 0.61
C LEU A 652 36.84 4.85 0.95
N CYS A 653 37.07 5.84 1.82
CA CYS A 653 36.09 6.88 2.12
C CYS A 653 35.75 7.72 0.89
N LYS A 654 36.77 8.14 0.13
CA LYS A 654 36.58 8.88 -1.13
C LYS A 654 35.82 8.04 -2.16
N LEU A 655 36.21 6.79 -2.35
CA LEU A 655 35.55 5.85 -3.26
C LEU A 655 34.06 5.65 -2.89
N ALA A 656 33.78 5.53 -1.58
CA ALA A 656 32.42 5.40 -1.08
C ALA A 656 31.57 6.65 -1.35
N TYR A 657 32.15 7.84 -1.14
CA TYR A 657 31.49 9.11 -1.45
C TYR A 657 31.21 9.27 -2.95
N GLU A 658 32.19 9.00 -3.80
CA GLU A 658 32.03 9.02 -5.25
C GLU A 658 30.95 8.03 -5.68
N GLY A 659 30.96 6.80 -5.16
CA GLY A 659 29.91 5.84 -5.46
C GLY A 659 28.53 6.27 -4.96
N THR A 660 28.46 7.02 -3.86
CA THR A 660 27.19 7.52 -3.31
C THR A 660 26.63 8.70 -4.10
N VAL A 661 27.49 9.58 -4.63
CA VAL A 661 27.10 10.85 -5.28
C VAL A 661 27.15 10.81 -6.82
N ALA A 662 28.05 10.01 -7.40
CA ALA A 662 28.38 10.03 -8.82
C ALA A 662 27.70 8.95 -9.67
N GLY A 663 26.76 8.17 -9.12
CA GLY A 663 26.06 7.19 -9.94
C GLY A 663 25.25 7.85 -11.06
N LYS A 664 25.19 7.18 -12.21
CA LYS A 664 24.49 7.69 -13.40
C LYS A 664 23.00 7.81 -13.07
N ARG A 665 22.31 8.77 -13.68
CA ARG A 665 20.85 9.00 -13.50
C ARG A 665 20.37 9.13 -12.03
N GLY A 666 21.30 9.39 -11.10
CA GLY A 666 21.03 9.60 -9.69
C GLY A 666 20.93 8.34 -8.82
N GLN A 667 21.43 7.15 -9.21
CA GLN A 667 21.55 5.97 -8.30
C GLN A 667 22.92 5.91 -7.57
N GLN A 668 23.07 5.02 -6.58
CA GLN A 668 24.35 4.79 -5.89
C GLN A 668 25.10 3.67 -6.62
N GLN A 669 26.38 3.88 -6.96
CA GLN A 669 27.26 2.85 -7.50
C GLN A 669 27.70 1.88 -6.38
N LEU A 670 27.51 0.58 -6.62
CA LEU A 670 27.77 -0.48 -5.63
C LEU A 670 28.97 -1.37 -5.98
N VAL A 671 29.37 -1.37 -7.26
CA VAL A 671 30.52 -2.13 -7.76
C VAL A 671 31.52 -1.17 -8.40
N PHE A 672 32.78 -1.31 -7.99
CA PHE A 672 33.90 -0.47 -8.40
C PHE A 672 34.94 -1.33 -9.13
N TYR A 673 35.57 -0.78 -10.16
CA TYR A 673 36.56 -1.49 -10.96
C TYR A 673 37.90 -0.76 -10.93
N GLY A 674 39.00 -1.51 -10.82
CA GLY A 674 40.35 -0.95 -10.84
C GLY A 674 41.37 -1.95 -11.35
N ARG A 675 42.43 -1.46 -12.02
CA ARG A 675 43.59 -2.28 -12.41
C ARG A 675 44.54 -2.52 -11.25
N GLU A 676 44.54 -1.62 -10.27
CA GLU A 676 45.39 -1.71 -9.08
C GLU A 676 44.70 -2.46 -7.93
N LYS A 677 45.52 -3.10 -7.09
CA LYS A 677 45.07 -3.87 -5.94
C LYS A 677 44.95 -2.95 -4.72
N TYR A 678 43.72 -2.52 -4.38
CA TYR A 678 43.47 -1.75 -3.17
C TYR A 678 43.55 -2.62 -1.91
N LYS A 679 44.06 -2.05 -0.82
CA LYS A 679 43.96 -2.63 0.53
C LYS A 679 42.52 -2.44 1.03
N THR A 680 41.79 -3.53 1.20
CA THR A 680 40.34 -3.50 1.46
C THR A 680 39.98 -3.26 2.92
N LEU A 681 40.92 -3.44 3.85
CA LEU A 681 40.76 -3.26 5.30
C LEU A 681 39.58 -4.03 5.91
N GLY A 682 39.20 -5.15 5.30
CA GLY A 682 37.99 -5.89 5.68
C GLY A 682 36.69 -5.11 5.47
N LEU A 683 36.72 -3.95 4.79
CA LEU A 683 35.56 -3.10 4.47
C LEU A 683 34.96 -3.41 3.10
N MET A 684 35.78 -3.95 2.20
CA MET A 684 35.37 -4.36 0.86
C MET A 684 35.71 -5.82 0.59
N LYS A 685 34.89 -6.46 -0.25
CA LYS A 685 35.23 -7.70 -0.93
C LYS A 685 35.91 -7.37 -2.26
N ARG A 686 36.96 -8.12 -2.58
CA ARG A 686 37.65 -8.06 -3.88
C ARG A 686 37.38 -9.36 -4.66
N GLU A 687 37.05 -9.22 -5.93
CA GLU A 687 36.93 -10.31 -6.90
C GLU A 687 37.89 -10.04 -8.06
N VAL A 688 38.65 -11.06 -8.48
CA VAL A 688 39.62 -10.95 -9.59
C VAL A 688 38.90 -11.23 -10.91
N LYS A 689 39.02 -10.32 -11.88
CA LYS A 689 38.63 -10.56 -13.28
C LYS A 689 39.90 -10.79 -14.10
N VAL A 690 40.02 -11.97 -14.68
CA VAL A 690 41.00 -12.22 -15.74
C VAL A 690 40.30 -11.92 -17.06
N LEU A 691 40.68 -10.84 -17.75
CA LEU A 691 40.19 -10.53 -19.09
C LEU A 691 41.24 -10.99 -20.11
N PRO A 692 41.02 -12.10 -20.83
CA PRO A 692 42.04 -12.69 -21.73
C PRO A 692 42.49 -11.76 -22.87
N ASN A 693 41.68 -10.74 -23.22
CA ASN A 693 41.86 -9.94 -24.42
C ASN A 693 42.24 -8.46 -24.16
N GLU A 694 42.38 -8.02 -22.90
CA GLU A 694 42.67 -6.60 -22.57
C GLU A 694 43.99 -6.38 -21.80
N GLY A 695 44.84 -7.41 -21.70
CA GLY A 695 46.23 -7.25 -21.26
C GLY A 695 46.44 -7.00 -19.76
N GLY A 696 45.63 -7.61 -18.89
CA GLY A 696 45.90 -7.64 -17.44
C GLY A 696 44.71 -8.04 -16.56
N ASP A 697 44.98 -8.28 -15.28
CA ASP A 697 43.95 -8.52 -14.27
C ASP A 697 43.18 -7.21 -13.96
N MET A 698 41.84 -7.27 -13.97
CA MET A 698 40.98 -6.19 -13.47
C MET A 698 40.31 -6.61 -12.18
N TYR A 699 40.39 -5.81 -11.14
CA TYR A 699 39.79 -6.11 -9.84
C TYR A 699 38.42 -5.44 -9.72
N ALA A 700 37.41 -6.23 -9.32
CA ALA A 700 36.11 -5.73 -8.93
C ALA A 700 36.02 -5.64 -7.41
N TYR A 701 35.50 -4.52 -6.91
CA TYR A 701 35.35 -4.26 -5.49
C TYR A 701 33.90 -3.93 -5.16
N SER A 702 33.42 -4.42 -4.01
CA SER A 702 32.14 -4.03 -3.42
C SER A 702 32.30 -3.88 -1.92
N PHE A 703 31.67 -2.86 -1.33
CA PHE A 703 31.62 -2.76 0.13
C PHE A 703 30.85 -3.95 0.71
N LEU A 704 31.23 -4.41 1.90
CA LEU A 704 30.55 -5.54 2.55
C LEU A 704 29.04 -5.30 2.70
N HIS A 705 28.65 -4.04 2.91
CA HIS A 705 27.26 -3.64 2.98
C HIS A 705 27.07 -2.16 2.59
N LEU A 706 25.90 -1.78 2.06
CA LEU A 706 25.63 -0.39 1.67
C LEU A 706 25.78 0.59 2.83
N THR A 707 25.26 0.28 4.02
CA THR A 707 25.38 1.21 5.16
C THR A 707 26.83 1.45 5.58
N ILE A 708 27.75 0.52 5.27
CA ILE A 708 29.20 0.76 5.41
C ILE A 708 29.65 1.81 4.38
N GLN A 709 29.25 1.66 3.12
CA GLN A 709 29.52 2.66 2.08
C GLN A 709 28.94 4.03 2.45
N GLU A 710 27.70 4.10 2.94
CA GLU A 710 27.06 5.36 3.36
C GLU A 710 27.76 6.00 4.56
N PHE A 711 28.24 5.20 5.52
CA PHE A 711 29.05 5.68 6.64
C PHE A 711 30.40 6.24 6.16
N LEU A 712 31.10 5.52 5.28
CA LEU A 712 32.39 5.95 4.73
C LEU A 712 32.25 7.20 3.85
N ALA A 713 31.15 7.31 3.09
CA ALA A 713 30.81 8.52 2.34
C ALA A 713 30.57 9.72 3.27
N ALA A 714 29.86 9.53 4.38
CA ALA A 714 29.68 10.57 5.40
C ALA A 714 31.01 10.96 6.05
N TYR A 715 31.89 9.98 6.27
CA TYR A 715 33.22 10.19 6.82
C TYR A 715 34.12 11.01 5.89
N TYR A 716 34.06 10.74 4.58
CA TYR A 716 34.74 11.57 3.59
C TYR A 716 34.26 13.03 3.66
N ILE A 717 32.94 13.27 3.68
CA ILE A 717 32.39 14.64 3.80
C ILE A 717 32.87 15.29 5.11
N TYR A 718 32.88 14.55 6.21
CA TYR A 718 33.35 15.00 7.51
C TYR A 718 34.84 15.41 7.52
N SER A 719 35.67 14.84 6.63
CA SER A 719 37.07 15.23 6.46
C SER A 719 37.29 16.55 5.71
N LEU A 720 36.23 17.11 5.09
CA LEU A 720 36.30 18.37 4.34
C LEU A 720 36.24 19.60 5.27
N SER A 721 36.52 20.77 4.70
CA SER A 721 36.37 22.05 5.43
C SER A 721 34.92 22.29 5.88
N SER A 722 34.74 23.03 6.99
CA SER A 722 33.40 23.32 7.54
C SER A 722 32.43 23.95 6.52
N ASN A 723 32.94 24.79 5.61
CA ASN A 723 32.14 25.41 4.54
C ASN A 723 31.66 24.36 3.53
N GLU A 724 32.48 23.37 3.19
CA GLU A 724 32.09 22.29 2.29
C GLU A 724 31.08 21.35 2.95
N ILE A 725 31.27 21.00 4.23
CA ILE A 725 30.30 20.21 5.00
C ILE A 725 28.91 20.88 4.95
N GLN A 726 28.85 22.19 5.18
CA GLN A 726 27.60 22.96 5.12
C GLN A 726 26.94 22.90 3.73
N LYS A 727 27.72 23.04 2.64
CA LYS A 727 27.20 22.90 1.28
C LYS A 727 26.58 21.52 1.04
N HIS A 728 27.18 20.47 1.59
CA HIS A 728 26.66 19.10 1.44
C HIS A 728 25.35 18.89 2.20
N PHE A 729 25.24 19.41 3.44
CA PHE A 729 23.95 19.43 4.15
C PHE A 729 22.88 20.13 3.31
N ASN A 730 23.12 21.36 2.87
CA ASN A 730 22.15 22.13 2.08
C ASN A 730 21.76 21.43 0.76
N LYS A 731 22.70 20.72 0.12
CA LYS A 731 22.48 20.05 -1.17
C LYS A 731 21.73 18.73 -1.04
N TYR A 732 21.98 17.97 0.02
CA TYR A 732 21.57 16.56 0.12
C TYR A 732 20.55 16.24 1.21
N ASN A 733 20.24 17.15 2.13
CA ASN A 733 19.37 16.85 3.28
C ASN A 733 17.95 16.36 2.90
N ASN A 734 17.43 16.83 1.76
CA ASN A 734 16.11 16.43 1.24
C ASN A 734 16.18 15.34 0.16
N ARG A 735 17.35 14.72 -0.06
CA ARG A 735 17.50 13.63 -1.03
C ARG A 735 17.40 12.28 -0.34
N TYR A 736 16.35 11.52 -0.63
CA TYR A 736 16.07 10.23 0.00
C TYR A 736 17.25 9.25 0.01
N LYS A 737 18.04 9.20 -1.07
CA LYS A 737 19.24 8.33 -1.17
C LYS A 737 20.40 8.75 -0.26
N MET A 738 20.36 9.97 0.27
CA MET A 738 21.38 10.53 1.15
C MET A 738 20.92 10.54 2.61
N PHE A 739 19.71 10.09 2.94
CA PHE A 739 19.19 10.18 4.31
C PHE A 739 20.07 9.47 5.34
N VAL A 740 20.55 8.25 5.04
CA VAL A 740 21.44 7.50 5.93
C VAL A 740 22.83 8.17 6.01
N THR A 741 23.40 8.57 4.87
CA THR A 741 24.67 9.32 4.82
C THR A 741 24.60 10.63 5.63
N MET A 742 23.52 11.40 5.50
CA MET A 742 23.32 12.65 6.25
C MET A 742 23.09 12.39 7.74
N ARG A 743 22.44 11.28 8.11
CA ARG A 743 22.33 10.83 9.50
C ARG A 743 23.70 10.55 10.11
N PHE A 744 24.55 9.80 9.41
CA PHE A 744 25.93 9.57 9.86
C PHE A 744 26.73 10.87 9.93
N LEU A 745 26.60 11.75 8.94
CA LEU A 745 27.29 13.04 8.94
C LEU A 745 26.88 13.90 10.13
N ALA A 746 25.58 13.92 10.49
CA ALA A 746 25.08 14.62 11.68
C ALA A 746 25.69 14.06 12.98
N GLY A 747 25.82 12.74 13.09
CA GLY A 747 26.48 12.10 14.24
C GLY A 747 28.00 12.34 14.30
N LEU A 748 28.68 12.37 13.15
CA LEU A 748 30.13 12.61 13.08
C LEU A 748 30.50 14.05 13.40
N THR A 749 29.72 15.01 12.88
CA THR A 749 29.91 16.45 13.14
C THR A 749 29.36 16.87 14.49
N GLU A 750 28.47 16.07 15.08
CA GLU A 750 27.59 16.45 16.20
C GLU A 750 26.90 17.80 15.95
N LEU A 751 26.78 18.19 14.67
CA LEU A 751 26.33 19.50 14.20
C LEU A 751 26.97 20.70 14.94
N LYS A 752 28.21 20.53 15.41
CA LYS A 752 29.00 21.56 16.11
C LYS A 752 29.59 22.53 15.09
N GLY A 753 28.96 23.70 14.94
CA GLY A 753 29.44 24.81 14.10
C GLY A 753 28.34 25.80 13.79
N LYS A 754 28.64 27.11 13.79
CA LYS A 754 27.65 28.13 13.39
C LYS A 754 27.24 27.86 11.93
N ASN A 755 25.95 27.55 11.70
CA ASN A 755 25.30 27.39 10.38
C ASN A 755 25.34 26.00 9.69
N LEU A 756 25.77 24.91 10.35
CA LEU A 756 25.85 23.59 9.69
C LEU A 756 24.48 22.97 9.31
N VAL A 757 23.41 23.29 10.03
CA VAL A 757 22.03 22.92 9.65
C VAL A 757 21.26 24.19 9.37
N THR A 758 21.02 24.47 8.09
CA THR A 758 19.82 25.23 7.75
C THR A 758 18.69 24.21 7.76
N VAL A 759 17.74 24.40 8.68
CA VAL A 759 16.44 23.75 8.53
C VAL A 759 15.92 24.21 7.16
N PRO A 760 15.58 23.30 6.22
CA PRO A 760 15.10 23.70 4.90
C PRO A 760 13.96 24.72 5.03
N ASP A 761 13.89 25.72 4.13
CA ASP A 761 12.87 26.79 4.13
C ASP A 761 11.43 26.31 3.85
N GLU A 762 11.23 25.00 3.80
CA GLU A 762 9.93 24.41 3.65
C GLU A 762 9.25 24.33 5.02
N GLN A 763 7.96 24.70 5.08
CA GLN A 763 7.14 24.61 6.31
C GLN A 763 7.01 23.16 6.81
N ILE A 764 7.35 22.20 5.95
CA ILE A 764 7.13 20.77 6.11
C ILE A 764 8.45 20.05 6.40
N TYR A 765 8.53 19.40 7.56
CA TYR A 765 9.61 18.53 7.96
C TYR A 765 9.29 17.08 7.61
N PHE A 766 10.31 16.41 7.09
CA PHE A 766 10.30 14.98 6.90
C PHE A 766 10.90 14.28 8.13
N LEU A 767 10.33 13.14 8.47
CA LEU A 767 10.66 12.35 9.66
C LEU A 767 12.15 11.99 9.77
N HIS A 768 12.86 11.82 8.64
CA HIS A 768 14.28 11.50 8.61
C HIS A 768 15.17 12.59 9.22
N ILE A 769 14.75 13.86 9.18
CA ILE A 769 15.50 14.98 9.78
C ILE A 769 15.58 14.79 11.30
N PHE A 770 14.49 14.35 11.93
CA PHE A 770 14.47 14.10 13.37
C PHE A 770 15.40 12.96 13.77
N HIS A 771 15.56 11.94 12.93
CA HIS A 771 16.58 10.89 13.16
C HIS A 771 18.00 11.42 13.15
N GLN A 772 18.31 12.43 12.31
CA GLN A 772 19.62 13.08 12.32
C GLN A 772 19.87 13.83 13.64
N LEU A 773 18.85 14.51 14.16
CA LEU A 773 18.93 15.22 15.44
C LEU A 773 19.23 14.26 16.61
N MET A 774 18.71 13.04 16.56
CA MET A 774 18.98 12.03 17.59
C MET A 774 20.44 11.55 17.62
N GLU A 775 21.22 11.76 16.55
CA GLU A 775 22.63 11.38 16.50
C GLU A 775 23.55 12.36 17.25
N ILE A 776 23.09 13.60 17.52
CA ILE A 776 23.90 14.68 18.11
C ILE A 776 24.30 14.37 19.57
N LYS A 777 23.45 13.65 20.32
CA LYS A 777 23.59 13.41 21.78
C LYS A 777 23.71 14.69 22.63
N ASN A 778 23.26 15.83 22.11
CA ASN A 778 23.19 17.11 22.83
C ASN A 778 21.77 17.68 22.72
N GLU A 779 20.96 17.41 23.74
CA GLU A 779 19.56 17.83 23.80
C GLU A 779 19.40 19.36 23.75
N ALA A 780 20.33 20.13 24.32
CA ALA A 780 20.30 21.60 24.27
C ALA A 780 20.51 22.13 22.85
N LEU A 781 21.43 21.52 22.08
CA LEU A 781 21.64 21.89 20.68
C LEU A 781 20.45 21.47 19.81
N VAL A 782 19.89 20.27 20.04
CA VAL A 782 18.66 19.84 19.34
C VAL A 782 17.51 20.81 19.61
N SER A 783 17.31 21.20 20.87
CA SER A 783 16.34 22.21 21.27
C SER A 783 16.57 23.52 20.53
N GLN A 784 17.82 24.02 20.52
CA GLN A 784 18.18 25.24 19.82
C GLN A 784 17.85 25.17 18.32
N ILE A 785 18.11 24.03 17.65
CA ILE A 785 17.81 23.83 16.23
C ILE A 785 16.30 23.84 15.99
N LEU A 786 15.53 23.07 16.76
CA LEU A 786 14.07 22.99 16.62
C LEU A 786 13.39 24.36 16.86
N ASN A 787 13.93 25.14 17.80
CA ASN A 787 13.39 26.44 18.19
C ASN A 787 13.74 27.58 17.21
N GLN A 788 14.53 27.33 16.15
CA GLN A 788 14.76 28.32 15.09
C GLN A 788 13.50 28.62 14.28
N ARG A 789 12.52 27.71 14.28
CA ARG A 789 11.23 27.88 13.61
C ARG A 789 10.13 28.19 14.63
N LYS A 790 9.15 29.00 14.22
CA LYS A 790 7.95 29.30 15.01
C LYS A 790 6.93 28.15 14.99
N GLU A 791 6.87 27.43 13.87
CA GLU A 791 5.97 26.31 13.64
C GLU A 791 6.68 25.23 12.82
N ILE A 792 6.43 23.97 13.16
CA ILE A 792 6.93 22.76 12.51
C ILE A 792 5.72 21.93 12.10
N GLU A 793 5.57 21.72 10.79
CA GLU A 793 4.59 20.79 10.25
C GLU A 793 5.28 19.49 9.85
N VAL A 794 4.74 18.34 10.26
CA VAL A 794 5.34 17.03 9.97
C VAL A 794 4.56 16.36 8.84
N SER A 795 5.25 16.08 7.72
CA SER A 795 4.70 15.24 6.65
C SER A 795 5.52 13.97 6.44
N ARG A 796 4.86 12.95 5.89
CA ARG A 796 5.48 11.66 5.58
C ARG A 796 5.82 11.57 4.09
N VAL A 797 7.12 11.48 3.78
CA VAL A 797 7.61 11.08 2.46
C VAL A 797 8.04 9.61 2.51
N SER A 798 7.10 8.74 2.15
CA SER A 798 7.34 7.42 1.54
C SER A 798 8.20 6.39 2.30
N SER A 799 7.60 5.71 3.29
CA SER A 799 7.88 4.34 3.79
C SER A 799 6.75 3.94 4.75
N VAL A 800 6.58 2.67 5.19
CA VAL A 800 5.81 2.35 6.42
C VAL A 800 6.40 3.16 7.61
N MET A 801 5.56 3.78 8.46
CA MET A 801 6.06 4.48 9.66
C MET A 801 6.25 3.42 10.72
N THR A 802 7.41 3.43 11.36
CA THR A 802 7.74 2.53 12.45
C THR A 802 7.30 3.11 13.79
N GLU A 803 7.13 2.24 14.79
CA GLU A 803 6.89 2.67 16.18
C GLU A 803 8.00 3.62 16.68
N TYR A 804 9.25 3.38 16.27
CA TYR A 804 10.39 4.21 16.66
C TYR A 804 10.35 5.61 16.05
N ASP A 805 9.76 5.78 14.88
CA ASP A 805 9.58 7.12 14.31
C ASP A 805 8.72 8.02 15.22
N PHE A 806 7.71 7.43 15.87
CA PHE A 806 6.86 8.15 16.82
C PHE A 806 7.61 8.46 18.12
N TYR A 807 8.48 7.57 18.60
CA TYR A 807 9.38 7.88 19.71
C TYR A 807 10.26 9.10 19.41
N VAL A 808 10.88 9.13 18.23
CA VAL A 808 11.72 10.25 17.80
C VAL A 808 10.90 11.55 17.69
N LEU A 809 9.71 11.47 17.11
CA LEU A 809 8.79 12.61 17.01
C LEU A 809 8.41 13.16 18.40
N GLY A 810 8.01 12.29 19.32
CA GLY A 810 7.64 12.65 20.69
C GLY A 810 8.80 13.31 21.43
N LYS A 811 10.00 12.76 21.30
CA LYS A 811 11.22 13.32 21.89
C LYS A 811 11.56 14.69 21.32
N CYS A 812 11.45 14.89 20.01
CA CYS A 812 11.64 16.20 19.39
C CYS A 812 10.61 17.23 19.86
N ILE A 813 9.34 16.85 19.99
CA ILE A 813 8.30 17.72 20.56
C ILE A 813 8.71 18.15 21.97
N GLY A 814 9.04 17.19 22.85
CA GLY A 814 9.45 17.46 24.23
C GLY A 814 10.72 18.32 24.38
N LEU A 815 11.65 18.24 23.42
CA LEU A 815 12.88 19.04 23.41
C LEU A 815 12.69 20.50 22.95
N SER A 816 11.51 20.86 22.45
CA SER A 816 11.28 22.17 21.80
C SER A 816 10.28 23.04 22.56
N VAL A 817 10.25 24.33 22.23
CA VAL A 817 9.23 25.30 22.68
C VAL A 817 8.41 25.86 21.51
N THR A 818 8.55 25.24 20.34
CA THR A 818 7.92 25.65 19.08
C THR A 818 6.49 25.10 18.95
N THR A 819 5.78 25.54 17.90
CA THR A 819 4.44 25.04 17.56
C THR A 819 4.54 23.83 16.62
N TRP A 820 3.74 22.80 16.86
CA TRP A 820 3.72 21.55 16.09
C TRP A 820 2.36 21.32 15.45
N ARG A 821 2.38 20.88 14.19
CA ARG A 821 1.22 20.37 13.46
C ARG A 821 1.59 19.02 12.83
N PHE A 822 0.79 18.00 13.06
CA PHE A 822 0.99 16.71 12.39
C PHE A 822 -0.32 15.96 12.19
N GLY A 823 -0.44 15.34 11.02
CA GLY A 823 -1.59 14.53 10.62
C GLY A 823 -1.13 13.27 9.88
N PHE A 824 -1.63 12.10 10.28
CA PHE A 824 -1.20 10.81 9.76
C PHE A 824 -2.37 9.93 9.33
N THR A 825 -3.17 10.40 8.37
CA THR A 825 -4.35 9.69 7.87
C THR A 825 -3.99 8.46 7.02
N LEU A 826 -4.72 7.34 7.17
CA LEU A 826 -4.58 6.10 6.37
C LEU A 826 -3.16 5.49 6.43
N ARG A 827 -2.48 5.62 7.58
CA ARG A 827 -1.07 5.27 7.72
C ARG A 827 -0.81 3.95 8.44
N ALA A 828 -1.88 3.20 8.72
CA ALA A 828 -1.87 1.95 9.50
C ALA A 828 -1.24 2.15 10.89
N LEU A 829 -1.53 3.29 11.51
CA LEU A 829 -1.12 3.54 12.88
C LEU A 829 -1.95 2.70 13.84
N THR A 830 -1.30 2.33 14.94
CA THR A 830 -1.85 1.49 16.01
C THR A 830 -1.60 2.16 17.35
N ASP A 831 -2.18 1.60 18.42
CA ASP A 831 -1.92 2.00 19.79
C ASP A 831 -0.42 2.04 20.15
N LYS A 832 0.37 1.10 19.64
CA LYS A 832 1.83 1.02 19.87
C LYS A 832 2.56 2.28 19.40
N HIS A 833 2.15 2.84 18.26
CA HIS A 833 2.74 4.08 17.74
C HIS A 833 2.47 5.25 18.68
N MET A 834 1.24 5.35 19.22
CA MET A 834 0.87 6.41 20.15
C MET A 834 1.58 6.25 21.50
N LYS A 835 1.73 5.01 22.00
CA LYS A 835 2.52 4.70 23.20
C LYS A 835 3.98 5.14 23.03
N MET A 836 4.58 4.90 21.87
CA MET A 836 5.94 5.36 21.58
C MET A 836 6.05 6.88 21.46
N LEU A 837 5.05 7.57 20.90
CA LEU A 837 4.99 9.04 20.87
C LEU A 837 5.08 9.63 22.27
N VAL A 838 4.23 9.15 23.18
CA VAL A 838 4.20 9.60 24.57
C VAL A 838 5.52 9.26 25.27
N SER A 839 6.01 8.02 25.12
CA SER A 839 7.28 7.60 25.70
C SER A 839 8.46 8.47 25.25
N GLY A 840 8.48 8.86 23.97
CA GLY A 840 9.46 9.79 23.43
C GLY A 840 9.41 11.15 24.12
N PHE A 841 8.20 11.69 24.29
CA PHE A 841 7.97 12.96 24.98
C PHE A 841 8.41 12.91 26.45
N GLU A 842 8.00 11.87 27.19
CA GLU A 842 8.33 11.66 28.60
C GLU A 842 9.83 11.39 28.84
N SER A 843 10.55 10.93 27.81
CA SER A 843 12.00 10.68 27.91
C SER A 843 12.84 11.95 28.15
N VAL A 844 12.27 13.12 27.88
CA VAL A 844 12.96 14.41 28.03
C VAL A 844 12.82 14.88 29.49
N LYS A 845 13.94 15.08 30.17
CA LYS A 845 13.94 15.45 31.59
C LYS A 845 13.55 16.92 31.77
N GLY A 846 12.71 17.18 32.78
CA GLY A 846 12.38 18.55 33.18
C GLY A 846 11.50 19.30 32.18
N VAL A 847 10.90 18.66 31.17
CA VAL A 847 10.02 19.34 30.20
C VAL A 847 8.90 20.11 30.89
N MET A 848 8.35 19.55 31.97
CA MET A 848 7.31 20.20 32.76
C MET A 848 7.83 21.37 33.63
N GLU A 849 9.12 21.37 33.95
CA GLU A 849 9.78 22.37 34.82
C GLU A 849 10.28 23.60 34.04
N LEU A 850 10.25 23.56 32.70
CA LEU A 850 10.61 24.68 31.84
C LEU A 850 9.57 25.82 31.94
N SER A 851 10.03 27.07 31.85
CA SER A 851 9.16 28.25 31.81
C SER A 851 8.31 28.36 30.53
N SER A 852 8.65 27.58 29.50
CA SER A 852 7.99 27.53 28.20
C SER A 852 7.95 26.09 27.68
N HIS A 853 6.76 25.65 27.29
CA HIS A 853 6.48 24.28 26.84
C HIS A 853 6.18 24.25 25.33
N PRO A 854 6.34 23.10 24.65
CA PRO A 854 5.94 22.96 23.26
C PRO A 854 4.43 23.19 23.09
N HIS A 855 4.05 23.73 21.94
CA HIS A 855 2.66 23.94 21.58
C HIS A 855 2.27 22.93 20.50
N VAL A 856 1.33 22.02 20.77
CA VAL A 856 0.80 21.13 19.74
C VAL A 856 -0.50 21.73 19.26
N LYS A 857 -0.54 22.27 18.04
CA LYS A 857 -1.72 22.97 17.50
C LYS A 857 -2.70 22.00 16.85
N HIS A 858 -2.22 21.03 16.09
CA HIS A 858 -3.06 20.10 15.33
C HIS A 858 -2.57 18.66 15.48
N ILE A 859 -3.50 17.76 15.83
CA ILE A 859 -3.30 16.31 15.83
C ILE A 859 -4.38 15.67 14.95
N GLY A 860 -3.97 15.17 13.79
CA GLY A 860 -4.84 14.44 12.86
C GLY A 860 -4.53 12.95 12.84
N LEU A 861 -5.43 12.11 13.36
CA LEU A 861 -5.21 10.66 13.45
C LEU A 861 -6.28 9.85 12.71
N SER A 862 -7.06 10.48 11.85
CA SER A 862 -8.22 9.87 11.21
C SER A 862 -7.88 8.60 10.42
N LEU A 863 -8.83 7.67 10.33
CA LEU A 863 -8.72 6.47 9.49
C LEU A 863 -7.51 5.58 9.87
N ASN A 864 -7.27 5.43 11.18
CA ASN A 864 -6.28 4.51 11.74
C ASN A 864 -6.91 3.66 12.84
N GLN A 865 -6.51 2.39 12.94
CA GLN A 865 -7.02 1.45 13.94
C GLN A 865 -6.31 1.65 15.29
N LEU A 866 -6.54 2.80 15.93
CA LEU A 866 -5.89 3.14 17.19
C LEU A 866 -6.52 2.41 18.39
N GLY A 867 -7.83 2.23 18.36
CA GLY A 867 -8.60 1.68 19.47
C GLY A 867 -8.60 2.58 20.71
N ASN A 868 -9.25 2.07 21.76
CA ASN A 868 -9.36 2.76 23.05
C ASN A 868 -7.98 3.05 23.67
N ASP A 869 -7.05 2.09 23.58
CA ASP A 869 -5.68 2.20 24.09
C ASP A 869 -4.87 3.30 23.40
N GLY A 870 -4.97 3.40 22.07
CA GLY A 870 -4.19 4.36 21.30
C GLY A 870 -4.59 5.80 21.61
N VAL A 871 -5.89 6.06 21.69
CA VAL A 871 -6.40 7.39 22.04
C VAL A 871 -6.16 7.72 23.50
N SER A 872 -6.35 6.77 24.41
CA SER A 872 -6.01 6.95 25.83
C SER A 872 -4.53 7.29 26.02
N SER A 873 -3.64 6.71 25.19
CA SER A 873 -2.22 7.04 25.17
C SER A 873 -1.99 8.48 24.71
N VAL A 874 -2.57 8.94 23.59
CA VAL A 874 -2.42 10.34 23.16
C VAL A 874 -2.94 11.32 24.22
N LEU A 875 -4.05 10.99 24.87
CA LEU A 875 -4.63 11.80 25.95
C LEU A 875 -3.87 11.70 27.28
N SER A 876 -2.88 10.82 27.39
CA SER A 876 -1.98 10.77 28.54
C SER A 876 -0.88 11.84 28.46
N LEU A 877 -0.78 12.58 27.35
CA LEU A 877 0.08 13.75 27.27
C LEU A 877 -0.23 14.74 28.41
N PRO A 878 0.76 15.48 28.91
CA PRO A 878 0.55 16.31 30.09
C PRO A 878 -0.49 17.42 29.89
N PRO A 879 -1.24 17.83 30.94
CA PRO A 879 -2.33 18.82 30.84
C PRO A 879 -1.93 20.13 30.15
N LEU A 880 -0.69 20.60 30.38
CA LEU A 880 -0.15 21.80 29.74
C LEU A 880 -0.08 21.66 28.22
N ILE A 881 0.25 20.46 27.71
CA ILE A 881 0.31 20.16 26.28
C ILE A 881 -1.10 20.03 25.71
N LEU A 882 -1.98 19.29 26.39
CA LEU A 882 -3.39 19.17 25.99
C LEU A 882 -4.05 20.56 25.89
N GLY A 883 -3.71 21.47 26.80
CA GLY A 883 -4.18 22.85 26.78
C GLY A 883 -3.71 23.69 25.59
N THR A 884 -2.74 23.23 24.80
CA THR A 884 -2.28 23.92 23.58
C THR A 884 -2.98 23.47 22.30
N ILE A 885 -3.68 22.32 22.34
CA ILE A 885 -4.33 21.72 21.17
C ILE A 885 -5.49 22.58 20.71
N PHE A 886 -5.44 22.97 19.43
CA PHE A 886 -6.45 23.77 18.75
C PHE A 886 -7.42 22.90 17.97
N GLU A 887 -6.89 21.85 17.34
CA GLU A 887 -7.65 20.90 16.53
C GLU A 887 -7.24 19.46 16.85
N LEU A 888 -8.23 18.63 17.15
CA LEU A 888 -8.09 17.21 17.40
C LEU A 888 -9.05 16.44 16.50
N ASN A 889 -8.50 15.65 15.57
CA ASN A 889 -9.27 14.86 14.62
C ASN A 889 -9.07 13.36 14.87
N LEU A 890 -10.13 12.73 15.38
CA LEU A 890 -10.21 11.32 15.77
C LEU A 890 -11.30 10.57 14.98
N ARG A 891 -11.60 11.03 13.75
CA ARG A 891 -12.55 10.36 12.86
C ARG A 891 -12.12 8.92 12.55
N ALA A 892 -13.03 7.96 12.64
CA ALA A 892 -12.78 6.56 12.26
C ALA A 892 -11.50 5.99 12.88
N THR A 893 -11.38 6.12 14.21
CA THR A 893 -10.22 5.65 14.96
C THR A 893 -10.48 4.37 15.75
N THR A 894 -11.62 3.70 15.50
CA THR A 894 -12.06 2.44 16.15
C THR A 894 -12.22 2.57 17.67
N ILE A 895 -12.68 3.73 18.15
CA ILE A 895 -12.90 3.98 19.58
C ILE A 895 -14.33 3.59 19.96
N SER A 896 -14.52 3.01 21.14
CA SER A 896 -15.83 2.68 21.73
C SER A 896 -16.05 3.37 23.08
N GLN A 897 -17.24 3.19 23.66
CA GLN A 897 -17.62 3.75 24.96
C GLN A 897 -16.64 3.42 26.11
N GLU A 898 -15.94 2.29 26.03
CA GLU A 898 -14.97 1.87 27.06
C GLU A 898 -13.81 2.86 27.23
N CYS A 899 -13.55 3.75 26.26
CA CYS A 899 -12.53 4.78 26.39
C CYS A 899 -12.96 5.94 27.31
N LEU A 900 -14.27 6.17 27.49
CA LEU A 900 -14.80 7.38 28.10
C LEU A 900 -14.32 7.61 29.54
N PRO A 901 -14.25 6.60 30.43
CA PRO A 901 -13.73 6.79 31.79
C PRO A 901 -12.30 7.36 31.83
N HIS A 902 -11.47 7.03 30.83
CA HIS A 902 -10.10 7.52 30.72
C HIS A 902 -10.01 8.88 30.02
N CYS A 903 -10.88 9.14 29.04
CA CYS A 903 -10.86 10.37 28.25
C CYS A 903 -11.47 11.57 29.00
N ILE A 904 -12.61 11.37 29.67
CA ILE A 904 -13.39 12.45 30.30
C ILE A 904 -12.58 13.31 31.27
N PRO A 905 -11.78 12.73 32.21
CA PRO A 905 -10.98 13.53 33.13
C PRO A 905 -9.98 14.47 32.42
N LYS A 906 -9.62 14.17 31.18
CA LYS A 906 -8.65 14.94 30.39
C LYS A 906 -9.29 16.05 29.56
N ILE A 907 -10.59 15.96 29.26
CA ILE A 907 -11.30 16.94 28.41
C ILE A 907 -11.18 18.36 28.99
N GLY A 908 -11.28 18.50 30.32
CA GLY A 908 -11.16 19.80 30.99
C GLY A 908 -9.81 20.50 30.80
N HIS A 909 -8.77 19.79 30.34
CA HIS A 909 -7.46 20.39 30.10
C HIS A 909 -7.35 21.10 28.76
N PHE A 910 -8.28 20.90 27.82
CA PHE A 910 -8.25 21.47 26.47
C PHE A 910 -8.66 22.96 26.43
N SER A 911 -7.82 23.85 26.97
CA SER A 911 -8.12 25.27 27.11
C SER A 911 -8.17 26.08 25.80
N LYS A 912 -7.58 25.56 24.71
CA LYS A 912 -7.49 26.21 23.39
C LYS A 912 -8.21 25.46 22.26
N LEU A 913 -8.86 24.35 22.56
CA LEU A 913 -9.50 23.51 21.53
C LEU A 913 -10.66 24.26 20.89
N GLU A 914 -10.58 24.43 19.56
CA GLU A 914 -11.62 25.06 18.74
C GLU A 914 -12.35 24.05 17.86
N THR A 915 -11.67 22.99 17.44
CA THR A 915 -12.22 21.97 16.53
C THR A 915 -12.00 20.56 17.09
N PHE A 916 -13.09 19.81 17.25
CA PHE A 916 -13.06 18.41 17.70
C PHE A 916 -13.85 17.53 16.72
N LEU A 917 -13.15 16.69 15.94
CA LEU A 917 -13.79 15.85 14.94
C LEU A 917 -13.84 14.39 15.41
N PHE A 918 -15.04 13.89 15.69
CA PHE A 918 -15.27 12.62 16.39
C PHE A 918 -16.47 11.84 15.84
N HIS A 919 -16.43 11.52 14.55
CA HIS A 919 -17.45 10.70 13.90
C HIS A 919 -16.85 9.40 13.33
N ASP A 920 -17.72 8.48 12.92
CA ASP A 920 -17.37 7.18 12.34
C ASP A 920 -16.63 6.26 13.34
N ASN A 921 -16.93 6.37 14.64
CA ASN A 921 -16.39 5.51 15.69
C ASN A 921 -17.41 4.45 16.13
N GLU A 922 -17.04 3.56 17.05
CA GLU A 922 -17.82 2.39 17.47
C GLU A 922 -18.74 2.72 18.67
N PHE A 923 -19.46 3.83 18.58
CA PHE A 923 -20.43 4.27 19.59
C PHE A 923 -21.86 3.99 19.14
N LYS A 924 -22.68 3.50 20.05
CA LYS A 924 -24.13 3.41 19.87
C LYS A 924 -24.80 4.72 20.29
N GLU A 925 -26.06 4.89 19.90
CA GLU A 925 -26.88 6.02 20.33
C GLU A 925 -26.96 6.08 21.85
N GLY A 926 -26.71 7.26 22.43
CA GLY A 926 -26.78 7.51 23.88
C GLY A 926 -25.48 7.23 24.64
N GLU A 927 -24.49 6.58 24.02
CA GLU A 927 -23.22 6.24 24.69
C GLU A 927 -22.24 7.43 24.77
N GLN A 928 -22.46 8.50 24.00
CA GLN A 928 -21.56 9.66 23.86
C GLN A 928 -21.93 10.82 24.80
N GLN A 929 -23.07 10.77 25.50
CA GLN A 929 -23.55 11.82 26.40
C GLN A 929 -22.47 12.33 27.37
N PRO A 930 -21.70 11.48 28.08
CA PRO A 930 -20.69 11.98 29.03
C PRO A 930 -19.55 12.76 28.37
N LEU A 931 -19.21 12.43 27.11
CA LEU A 931 -18.23 13.16 26.31
C LEU A 931 -18.78 14.53 25.92
N ILE A 932 -20.01 14.55 25.41
CA ILE A 932 -20.71 15.78 24.98
C ILE A 932 -20.86 16.75 26.15
N ASP A 933 -21.32 16.29 27.31
CA ASP A 933 -21.50 17.12 28.51
C ASP A 933 -20.23 17.87 28.91
N ASN A 934 -19.07 17.23 28.74
CA ASN A 934 -17.78 17.83 29.08
C ASN A 934 -17.26 18.74 27.96
N LEU A 935 -17.49 18.40 26.69
CA LEU A 935 -17.11 19.25 25.56
C LEU A 935 -17.91 20.55 25.55
N CYS A 936 -19.21 20.52 25.88
CA CYS A 936 -20.07 21.71 25.96
C CYS A 936 -19.60 22.74 27.02
N ARG A 937 -18.75 22.32 27.99
CA ARG A 937 -18.16 23.21 29.00
C ARG A 937 -16.93 23.97 28.48
N LEU A 938 -16.37 23.59 27.34
CA LEU A 938 -15.17 24.21 26.76
C LEU A 938 -15.50 25.52 26.06
N LYS A 939 -15.12 26.64 26.66
CA LYS A 939 -15.47 28.00 26.20
C LYS A 939 -14.97 28.39 24.79
N LYS A 940 -14.00 27.66 24.24
CA LYS A 940 -13.40 27.96 22.93
C LYS A 940 -13.80 26.98 21.83
N LEU A 941 -14.52 25.90 22.17
CA LEU A 941 -14.91 24.89 21.21
C LEU A 941 -15.97 25.47 20.27
N LYS A 942 -15.64 25.58 18.98
CA LYS A 942 -16.48 26.18 17.95
C LYS A 942 -17.07 25.14 17.01
N LYS A 943 -16.31 24.11 16.68
CA LYS A 943 -16.66 23.09 15.70
C LYS A 943 -16.60 21.70 16.29
N VAL A 944 -17.68 20.93 16.12
CA VAL A 944 -17.75 19.54 16.52
C VAL A 944 -18.34 18.66 15.42
N SER A 945 -17.90 17.40 15.36
CA SER A 945 -18.56 16.39 14.53
C SER A 945 -18.77 15.08 15.27
N PHE A 946 -19.95 14.49 15.08
CA PHE A 946 -20.40 13.26 15.74
C PHE A 946 -21.19 12.38 14.78
N SER A 947 -21.22 11.08 15.06
CA SER A 947 -22.05 10.11 14.35
C SER A 947 -22.99 9.39 15.31
N ASN A 948 -24.17 8.99 14.83
CA ASN A 948 -25.09 8.08 15.54
C ASN A 948 -25.46 8.60 16.95
N LEU A 949 -25.83 9.88 17.05
CA LEU A 949 -26.30 10.46 18.31
C LEU A 949 -27.77 10.13 18.55
N SER A 950 -28.12 9.93 19.82
CA SER A 950 -29.49 9.87 20.32
C SER A 950 -30.16 11.25 20.33
N PRO A 951 -31.50 11.31 20.46
CA PRO A 951 -32.22 12.58 20.59
C PRO A 951 -31.71 13.48 21.72
N ALA A 952 -31.41 12.92 22.90
CA ALA A 952 -30.95 13.68 24.05
C ALA A 952 -29.55 14.29 23.82
N GLU A 953 -28.65 13.53 23.20
CA GLU A 953 -27.30 13.99 22.85
C GLU A 953 -27.36 15.14 21.82
N CYS A 954 -28.21 15.01 20.81
CA CYS A 954 -28.44 16.07 19.82
C CYS A 954 -28.88 17.39 20.47
N VAL A 955 -29.87 17.33 21.38
CA VAL A 955 -30.33 18.51 22.12
C VAL A 955 -29.19 19.13 22.92
N THR A 956 -28.43 18.30 23.64
CA THR A 956 -27.31 18.75 24.47
C THR A 956 -26.26 19.50 23.64
N VAL A 957 -25.83 18.95 22.50
CA VAL A 957 -24.86 19.59 21.59
C VAL A 957 -25.37 20.95 21.08
N LEU A 958 -26.65 21.02 20.73
CA LEU A 958 -27.27 22.19 20.10
C LEU A 958 -27.61 23.32 21.08
N THR A 959 -27.93 22.99 22.33
CA THR A 959 -28.53 23.95 23.28
C THR A 959 -27.68 24.27 24.50
N ASP A 960 -26.91 23.32 25.02
CA ASP A 960 -26.18 23.51 26.29
C ASP A 960 -24.86 24.26 26.12
N SER A 961 -24.26 24.20 24.93
CA SER A 961 -23.02 24.92 24.62
C SER A 961 -23.28 26.38 24.22
N GLN A 962 -22.48 27.28 24.77
CA GLN A 962 -22.49 28.71 24.40
C GLN A 962 -21.42 29.10 23.37
N SER A 963 -20.51 28.18 23.00
CA SER A 963 -19.36 28.48 22.13
C SER A 963 -19.43 27.79 20.76
N ILE A 964 -20.09 26.63 20.68
CA ILE A 964 -20.25 25.86 19.44
C ILE A 964 -21.08 26.68 18.44
N ARG A 965 -20.52 26.81 17.23
CA ARG A 965 -21.05 27.54 16.08
C ARG A 965 -21.25 26.64 14.87
N GLU A 966 -20.47 25.55 14.77
CA GLU A 966 -20.51 24.61 13.67
C GLU A 966 -20.69 23.19 14.20
N VAL A 967 -21.68 22.48 13.66
CA VAL A 967 -21.97 21.10 14.03
C VAL A 967 -22.12 20.25 12.79
N GLU A 968 -21.43 19.12 12.75
CA GLU A 968 -21.57 18.11 11.70
C GLU A 968 -22.13 16.82 12.30
N PHE A 969 -23.30 16.39 11.84
CA PHE A 969 -23.94 15.15 12.25
C PHE A 969 -23.90 14.12 11.13
N TYR A 970 -23.46 12.92 11.47
CA TYR A 970 -23.36 11.79 10.55
C TYR A 970 -24.30 10.66 11.00
N GLU A 971 -25.01 10.05 10.06
CA GLU A 971 -25.78 8.81 10.28
C GLU A 971 -26.74 8.88 11.49
N LEU A 972 -27.57 9.93 11.57
CA LEU A 972 -28.59 10.03 12.62
C LEU A 972 -29.78 9.11 12.32
N SER A 973 -30.41 8.57 13.36
CA SER A 973 -31.71 7.92 13.24
C SER A 973 -32.85 8.92 13.04
N LEU A 974 -34.01 8.43 12.59
CA LEU A 974 -35.22 9.23 12.37
C LEU A 974 -35.66 10.02 13.63
N PRO A 975 -35.68 9.45 14.86
CA PRO A 975 -36.00 10.22 16.06
C PRO A 975 -34.99 11.34 16.35
N SER A 976 -33.70 11.08 16.13
CA SER A 976 -32.64 12.05 16.37
C SER A 976 -32.71 13.23 15.40
N ILE A 977 -32.93 12.97 14.10
CA ILE A 977 -33.08 14.05 13.11
C ILE A 977 -34.36 14.86 13.33
N GLU A 978 -35.47 14.23 13.72
CA GLU A 978 -36.69 14.95 14.10
C GLU A 978 -36.42 15.90 15.28
N THR A 979 -35.67 15.42 16.27
CA THR A 979 -35.28 16.21 17.44
C THR A 979 -34.34 17.36 17.05
N VAL A 980 -33.34 17.10 16.20
CA VAL A 980 -32.45 18.15 15.68
C VAL A 980 -33.26 19.26 15.02
N LEU A 981 -34.13 18.91 14.07
CA LEU A 981 -34.90 19.88 13.28
C LEU A 981 -35.90 20.68 14.14
N THR A 982 -36.53 20.05 15.14
CA THR A 982 -37.44 20.74 16.08
C THR A 982 -36.71 21.59 17.13
N THR A 983 -35.43 21.31 17.39
CA THR A 983 -34.61 22.06 18.35
C THR A 983 -33.88 23.23 17.70
N LEU A 984 -33.72 23.25 16.37
CA LEU A 984 -33.01 24.31 15.63
C LEU A 984 -33.50 25.72 15.99
N SER A 985 -34.80 25.91 16.20
CA SER A 985 -35.39 27.21 16.56
C SER A 985 -34.89 27.77 17.90
N GLN A 986 -34.34 26.90 18.77
CA GLN A 986 -33.84 27.25 20.10
C GLN A 986 -32.34 27.58 20.11
N CYS A 987 -31.62 27.29 19.02
CA CYS A 987 -30.18 27.49 18.92
C CYS A 987 -29.81 28.98 18.86
N LYS A 988 -28.99 29.45 19.80
CA LYS A 988 -28.63 30.88 19.94
C LYS A 988 -27.30 31.27 19.26
N THR A 989 -26.40 30.32 19.02
CA THR A 989 -25.03 30.58 18.55
C THR A 989 -24.67 29.85 17.26
N LEU A 990 -25.55 28.97 16.78
CA LEU A 990 -25.29 28.09 15.64
C LEU A 990 -25.23 28.91 14.33
N GLU A 991 -24.09 28.85 13.66
CA GLU A 991 -23.82 29.49 12.37
C GLU A 991 -23.82 28.49 11.21
N CYS A 992 -23.44 27.24 11.44
CA CYS A 992 -23.41 26.18 10.44
C CYS A 992 -23.93 24.86 11.03
N ILE A 993 -24.84 24.21 10.30
CA ILE A 993 -25.20 22.81 10.56
C ILE A 993 -25.04 22.00 9.29
N GLU A 994 -24.31 20.90 9.41
CA GLU A 994 -24.14 19.91 8.36
C GLU A 994 -24.69 18.57 8.82
N ILE A 995 -25.54 17.98 7.99
CA ILE A 995 -26.13 16.67 8.22
C ILE A 995 -25.75 15.82 7.01
N TYR A 996 -25.12 14.69 7.29
CA TYR A 996 -24.59 13.78 6.30
C TYR A 996 -25.16 12.37 6.50
N GLN A 997 -25.44 11.67 5.40
CA GLN A 997 -25.88 10.26 5.42
C GLN A 997 -27.09 9.97 6.34
N THR A 998 -28.00 10.93 6.47
CA THR A 998 -29.17 10.82 7.37
C THR A 998 -30.43 10.91 6.54
N HIS A 999 -31.32 9.93 6.66
CA HIS A 999 -32.57 9.94 5.87
C HIS A 999 -33.54 11.02 6.36
N ILE A 1000 -33.90 11.98 5.50
CA ILE A 1000 -34.83 13.08 5.82
C ILE A 1000 -36.09 12.93 4.97
N THR A 1001 -37.24 12.78 5.63
CA THR A 1001 -38.55 12.65 4.95
C THR A 1001 -39.37 13.94 5.01
N SER A 1002 -40.34 14.04 4.09
CA SER A 1002 -41.30 15.14 4.06
C SER A 1002 -42.14 15.24 5.33
N GLU A 1003 -42.41 14.13 6.02
CA GLU A 1003 -43.12 14.14 7.30
C GLU A 1003 -42.30 14.83 8.40
N VAL A 1004 -41.01 14.50 8.51
CA VAL A 1004 -40.10 15.08 9.49
C VAL A 1004 -39.94 16.59 9.25
N VAL A 1005 -39.76 17.00 7.98
CA VAL A 1005 -39.68 18.43 7.62
C VAL A 1005 -41.04 19.13 7.75
N GLY A 1006 -42.15 18.43 7.48
CA GLY A 1006 -43.50 18.98 7.62
C GLY A 1006 -43.80 19.39 9.07
N ARG A 1007 -43.32 18.62 10.05
CA ARG A 1007 -43.37 18.98 11.48
C ARG A 1007 -42.51 20.21 11.82
N MET A 1008 -41.44 20.46 11.05
CA MET A 1008 -40.60 21.66 11.13
C MET A 1008 -41.23 22.90 10.48
N SER A 1009 -42.10 22.74 9.47
CA SER A 1009 -42.68 23.84 8.67
C SER A 1009 -43.42 24.92 9.48
N MET A 1010 -43.67 24.65 10.78
CA MET A 1010 -44.29 25.56 11.76
C MET A 1010 -43.28 26.35 12.62
N GLN A 1011 -41.97 26.17 12.47
CA GLN A 1011 -40.93 26.81 13.30
C GLN A 1011 -39.91 27.63 12.47
N SER A 1012 -39.38 28.71 13.05
CA SER A 1012 -38.35 29.55 12.42
C SER A 1012 -36.95 28.96 12.53
N LEU A 1013 -36.14 29.10 11.48
CA LEU A 1013 -34.71 28.76 11.52
C LEU A 1013 -33.94 29.67 12.50
N PRO A 1014 -32.82 29.19 13.08
CA PRO A 1014 -32.02 29.97 14.01
C PRO A 1014 -31.52 31.29 13.41
N GLN A 1015 -31.53 32.35 14.21
CA GLN A 1015 -31.27 33.74 13.77
C GLN A 1015 -29.88 33.91 13.12
N PHE A 1016 -28.87 33.20 13.62
CA PHE A 1016 -27.48 33.33 13.19
C PHE A 1016 -27.04 32.28 12.17
N LEU A 1017 -27.94 31.37 11.77
CA LEU A 1017 -27.62 30.29 10.85
C LEU A 1017 -27.28 30.84 9.47
N ARG A 1018 -26.03 30.63 9.05
CA ARG A 1018 -25.49 31.05 7.75
C ARG A 1018 -25.41 29.90 6.77
N GLU A 1019 -25.17 28.68 7.25
CA GLU A 1019 -25.00 27.51 6.40
C GLU A 1019 -25.91 26.37 6.88
N LEU A 1020 -26.75 25.88 5.97
CA LEU A 1020 -27.55 24.67 6.17
C LEU A 1020 -27.14 23.66 5.10
N LYS A 1021 -26.49 22.58 5.51
CA LYS A 1021 -25.99 21.54 4.60
C LYS A 1021 -26.66 20.21 4.90
N LEU A 1022 -27.38 19.67 3.92
CA LEU A 1022 -28.13 18.43 4.01
C LEU A 1022 -27.63 17.50 2.90
N ASN A 1023 -26.43 16.97 3.09
CA ASN A 1023 -25.69 16.25 2.07
C ASN A 1023 -25.98 14.75 2.15
N ASN A 1024 -26.28 14.13 1.00
CA ASN A 1024 -26.60 12.70 0.92
C ASN A 1024 -27.66 12.25 1.95
N CYS A 1025 -28.73 13.03 2.09
CA CYS A 1025 -29.79 12.82 3.08
C CYS A 1025 -31.04 12.11 2.51
N ALA A 1026 -30.92 11.54 1.30
CA ALA A 1026 -32.02 10.95 0.54
C ALA A 1026 -33.24 11.87 0.34
N ILE A 1027 -33.01 13.19 0.29
CA ILE A 1027 -34.09 14.17 0.11
C ILE A 1027 -34.66 14.03 -1.31
N ASP A 1028 -35.98 13.79 -1.40
CA ASP A 1028 -36.73 13.77 -2.66
C ASP A 1028 -37.25 15.18 -3.03
N SER A 1029 -37.83 15.33 -4.22
CA SER A 1029 -38.34 16.62 -4.68
C SER A 1029 -39.45 17.20 -3.81
N ASN A 1030 -40.32 16.36 -3.22
CA ASN A 1030 -41.38 16.86 -2.35
C ASN A 1030 -40.82 17.44 -1.06
N THR A 1031 -39.89 16.72 -0.43
CA THR A 1031 -39.19 17.15 0.78
C THR A 1031 -38.34 18.39 0.51
N ALA A 1032 -37.62 18.43 -0.62
CA ALA A 1032 -36.87 19.61 -1.04
C ALA A 1032 -37.77 20.84 -1.20
N CYS A 1033 -38.94 20.71 -1.83
CA CYS A 1033 -39.91 21.81 -1.94
C CYS A 1033 -40.31 22.35 -0.55
N VAL A 1034 -40.62 21.49 0.41
CA VAL A 1034 -40.99 21.91 1.78
C VAL A 1034 -39.83 22.62 2.47
N ILE A 1035 -38.60 22.11 2.34
CA ILE A 1035 -37.39 22.75 2.89
C ILE A 1035 -37.23 24.14 2.28
N LEU A 1036 -37.30 24.25 0.95
CA LEU A 1036 -37.10 25.50 0.21
C LEU A 1036 -38.17 26.54 0.54
N ASP A 1037 -39.44 26.14 0.57
CA ASP A 1037 -40.53 27.04 0.96
C ASP A 1037 -40.35 27.49 2.42
N SER A 1038 -39.94 26.60 3.31
CA SER A 1038 -39.66 26.96 4.71
C SER A 1038 -38.48 27.93 4.83
N VAL A 1039 -37.39 27.70 4.09
CA VAL A 1039 -36.19 28.56 4.12
C VAL A 1039 -36.45 29.95 3.51
N ILE A 1040 -37.19 30.00 2.39
CA ILE A 1040 -37.36 31.23 1.60
C ILE A 1040 -38.54 32.05 2.13
N ARG A 1041 -39.65 31.40 2.53
CA ARG A 1041 -40.85 32.08 3.03
C ARG A 1041 -40.77 32.39 4.53
N ASN A 1042 -40.24 31.50 5.36
CA ASN A 1042 -40.02 31.82 6.78
C ASN A 1042 -38.77 32.70 6.93
N LYS A 1043 -38.82 33.67 7.85
CA LYS A 1043 -37.77 34.70 8.01
C LYS A 1043 -36.46 34.12 8.56
N SER A 1044 -35.65 33.48 7.73
CA SER A 1044 -34.23 33.22 8.04
C SER A 1044 -33.41 34.44 7.62
N PRO A 1045 -32.98 35.31 8.55
CA PRO A 1045 -32.37 36.60 8.21
C PRO A 1045 -30.89 36.50 7.85
N ALA A 1046 -30.24 35.35 8.04
CA ALA A 1046 -28.79 35.21 7.93
C ALA A 1046 -28.30 34.09 6.99
N LEU A 1047 -29.19 33.23 6.46
CA LEU A 1047 -28.79 32.05 5.69
C LEU A 1047 -28.18 32.43 4.33
N GLN A 1048 -26.91 32.13 4.15
CA GLN A 1048 -26.11 32.44 2.94
C GLN A 1048 -25.90 31.21 2.07
N ILE A 1049 -25.78 30.03 2.68
CA ILE A 1049 -25.47 28.77 2.00
C ILE A 1049 -26.56 27.74 2.29
N LEU A 1050 -27.12 27.18 1.21
CA LEU A 1050 -27.97 26.00 1.26
C LEU A 1050 -27.32 24.89 0.42
N ASP A 1051 -27.00 23.77 1.06
CA ASP A 1051 -26.43 22.62 0.39
C ASP A 1051 -27.42 21.45 0.40
N LEU A 1052 -27.87 21.09 -0.80
CA LEU A 1052 -28.73 19.94 -1.09
C LEU A 1052 -28.01 18.97 -2.04
N GLY A 1053 -26.67 18.97 -2.02
CA GLY A 1053 -25.83 18.08 -2.79
C GLY A 1053 -26.05 16.60 -2.45
N ASP A 1054 -25.79 15.74 -3.43
CA ASP A 1054 -25.87 14.29 -3.28
C ASP A 1054 -27.26 13.76 -2.86
N ASN A 1055 -28.37 14.46 -3.17
CA ASN A 1055 -29.74 14.02 -2.89
C ASN A 1055 -30.49 13.43 -4.11
N ILE A 1056 -31.77 13.14 -3.98
CA ILE A 1056 -32.58 12.43 -5.00
C ILE A 1056 -33.58 13.41 -5.64
N ILE A 1057 -33.19 14.68 -5.75
CA ILE A 1057 -34.07 15.75 -6.26
C ILE A 1057 -34.14 15.63 -7.79
N ASP A 1058 -35.35 15.48 -8.31
CA ASP A 1058 -35.64 15.47 -9.74
C ASP A 1058 -36.08 16.85 -10.25
N ASP A 1059 -36.55 16.91 -11.49
CA ASP A 1059 -36.94 18.17 -12.10
C ASP A 1059 -38.10 18.89 -11.40
N LYS A 1060 -38.96 18.18 -10.66
CA LYS A 1060 -40.04 18.82 -9.90
C LYS A 1060 -39.45 19.75 -8.83
N GLY A 1061 -38.46 19.28 -8.08
CA GLY A 1061 -37.78 20.07 -7.05
C GLY A 1061 -36.86 21.13 -7.66
N GLY A 1062 -36.15 20.78 -8.75
CA GLY A 1062 -35.27 21.70 -9.47
C GLY A 1062 -36.01 22.90 -10.08
N CYS A 1063 -37.14 22.67 -10.74
CA CYS A 1063 -37.98 23.74 -11.29
C CYS A 1063 -38.62 24.58 -10.18
N HIS A 1064 -39.07 23.97 -9.08
CA HIS A 1064 -39.61 24.71 -7.93
C HIS A 1064 -38.57 25.66 -7.34
N LEU A 1065 -37.33 25.18 -7.15
CA LEU A 1065 -36.23 26.05 -6.73
C LEU A 1065 -36.04 27.24 -7.67
N ALA A 1066 -36.03 26.98 -8.98
CA ALA A 1066 -35.90 28.04 -9.99
C ALA A 1066 -37.03 29.08 -9.88
N ASP A 1067 -38.27 28.64 -9.66
CA ASP A 1067 -39.44 29.51 -9.48
C ASP A 1067 -39.37 30.34 -8.19
N LEU A 1068 -38.59 29.92 -7.19
CA LEU A 1068 -38.37 30.67 -5.95
C LEU A 1068 -37.22 31.70 -6.05
N ILE A 1069 -36.35 31.63 -7.06
CA ILE A 1069 -35.24 32.59 -7.25
C ILE A 1069 -35.71 34.05 -7.30
N PRO A 1070 -36.79 34.40 -8.04
CA PRO A 1070 -37.34 35.75 -8.01
C PRO A 1070 -37.78 36.20 -6.62
N LEU A 1071 -38.35 35.30 -5.82
CA LEU A 1071 -38.79 35.60 -4.45
C LEU A 1071 -37.61 35.88 -3.51
N ILE A 1072 -36.47 35.20 -3.70
CA ILE A 1072 -35.23 35.50 -2.97
C ILE A 1072 -34.81 36.96 -3.19
N ILE A 1073 -34.95 37.47 -4.42
CA ILE A 1073 -34.67 38.88 -4.75
C ILE A 1073 -35.66 39.80 -4.04
N VAL A 1074 -36.96 39.58 -4.27
CA VAL A 1074 -38.03 40.46 -3.78
C VAL A 1074 -38.03 40.55 -2.25
N LEU A 1075 -37.74 39.43 -1.58
CA LEU A 1075 -37.66 39.34 -0.12
C LEU A 1075 -36.28 39.70 0.44
N GLU A 1076 -35.34 40.15 -0.41
CA GLU A 1076 -33.97 40.52 -0.07
C GLU A 1076 -33.24 39.48 0.82
N ARG A 1077 -33.42 38.20 0.53
CA ARG A 1077 -32.79 37.13 1.31
C ARG A 1077 -31.27 37.12 1.09
N PRO A 1078 -30.46 36.81 2.12
CA PRO A 1078 -28.99 36.77 2.02
C PRO A 1078 -28.44 35.51 1.31
N LEU A 1079 -29.31 34.59 0.90
CA LEU A 1079 -28.93 33.33 0.25
C LEU A 1079 -28.22 33.59 -1.07
N ASN A 1080 -26.94 33.21 -1.15
CA ASN A 1080 -26.09 33.50 -2.30
C ASN A 1080 -25.34 32.26 -2.84
N LYS A 1081 -25.34 31.13 -2.13
CA LYS A 1081 -24.76 29.88 -2.63
C LYS A 1081 -25.76 28.73 -2.45
N ILE A 1082 -26.03 28.03 -3.54
CA ILE A 1082 -26.85 26.82 -3.51
C ILE A 1082 -26.06 25.68 -4.14
N PHE A 1083 -25.92 24.58 -3.41
CA PHE A 1083 -25.27 23.38 -3.92
C PHE A 1083 -26.32 22.33 -4.27
N LEU A 1084 -26.30 21.89 -5.53
CA LEU A 1084 -27.26 20.94 -6.09
C LEU A 1084 -26.56 19.84 -6.90
N HIS A 1085 -25.24 19.68 -6.74
CA HIS A 1085 -24.50 18.63 -7.44
C HIS A 1085 -25.03 17.25 -7.06
N HIS A 1086 -24.90 16.31 -7.98
CA HIS A 1086 -25.28 14.90 -7.84
C HIS A 1086 -26.75 14.64 -7.48
N ASN A 1087 -27.66 15.33 -8.18
CA ASN A 1087 -29.11 15.15 -8.13
C ASN A 1087 -29.66 14.61 -9.48
N LYS A 1088 -30.94 14.24 -9.55
CA LYS A 1088 -31.61 13.63 -10.71
C LYS A 1088 -32.20 14.65 -11.68
N PHE A 1089 -31.47 15.71 -12.02
CA PHE A 1089 -31.94 16.74 -12.95
C PHE A 1089 -31.87 16.30 -14.41
N SER A 1090 -32.70 16.92 -15.25
CA SER A 1090 -32.59 16.91 -16.70
C SER A 1090 -32.26 18.30 -17.26
N GLU A 1091 -32.11 18.40 -18.59
CA GLU A 1091 -31.96 19.69 -19.26
C GLU A 1091 -33.11 20.67 -18.95
N MET A 1092 -34.31 20.18 -18.60
CA MET A 1092 -35.44 21.03 -18.27
C MET A 1092 -35.15 21.93 -17.07
N THR A 1093 -34.65 21.35 -15.97
CA THR A 1093 -34.25 22.12 -14.77
C THR A 1093 -33.13 23.10 -15.09
N ILE A 1094 -32.12 22.67 -15.85
CA ILE A 1094 -30.98 23.51 -16.20
C ILE A 1094 -31.42 24.73 -17.02
N ASN A 1095 -32.28 24.54 -18.01
CA ASN A 1095 -32.85 25.63 -18.80
C ASN A 1095 -33.63 26.61 -17.91
N LYS A 1096 -34.50 26.10 -17.04
CA LYS A 1096 -35.29 26.93 -16.13
C LYS A 1096 -34.41 27.74 -15.18
N LEU A 1097 -33.35 27.15 -14.63
CA LEU A 1097 -32.38 27.84 -13.76
C LEU A 1097 -31.63 28.94 -14.52
N ILE A 1098 -31.17 28.66 -15.74
CA ILE A 1098 -30.51 29.66 -16.60
C ILE A 1098 -31.46 30.83 -16.88
N ASP A 1099 -32.71 30.54 -17.22
CA ASP A 1099 -33.71 31.56 -17.53
C ASP A 1099 -33.97 32.48 -16.33
N GLN A 1100 -34.09 31.92 -15.11
CA GLN A 1100 -34.33 32.72 -13.90
C GLN A 1100 -33.08 33.49 -13.44
N LEU A 1101 -31.89 32.89 -13.55
CA LEU A 1101 -30.63 33.52 -13.16
C LEU A 1101 -30.13 34.56 -14.16
N ALA A 1102 -30.52 34.49 -15.43
CA ALA A 1102 -30.17 35.50 -16.43
C ALA A 1102 -30.65 36.90 -16.03
N TRP A 1103 -31.79 36.99 -15.35
CA TRP A 1103 -32.37 38.24 -14.86
C TRP A 1103 -31.91 38.63 -13.44
N TYR A 1104 -31.04 37.82 -12.82
CA TYR A 1104 -30.57 38.01 -11.45
C TYR A 1104 -29.29 38.86 -11.43
N TYR A 1105 -29.37 40.07 -10.87
CA TYR A 1105 -28.28 41.04 -10.91
C TYR A 1105 -27.30 40.94 -9.72
N LYS A 1106 -27.71 40.38 -8.57
CA LYS A 1106 -26.83 40.13 -7.41
C LYS A 1106 -25.96 38.89 -7.66
N GLU A 1107 -24.81 38.73 -6.99
CA GLU A 1107 -24.01 37.50 -7.16
C GLU A 1107 -24.65 36.32 -6.40
N MET A 1108 -25.21 35.36 -7.13
CA MET A 1108 -25.69 34.07 -6.61
C MET A 1108 -24.98 32.94 -7.34
N VAL A 1109 -24.46 31.95 -6.63
CA VAL A 1109 -23.68 30.84 -7.20
C VAL A 1109 -24.41 29.52 -6.98
N VAL A 1110 -24.75 28.84 -8.07
CA VAL A 1110 -25.32 27.50 -8.08
C VAL A 1110 -24.24 26.49 -8.46
N TYR A 1111 -24.00 25.52 -7.57
CA TYR A 1111 -23.08 24.43 -7.82
C TYR A 1111 -23.83 23.23 -8.40
N LEU A 1112 -23.44 22.79 -9.59
CA LEU A 1112 -24.02 21.66 -10.31
C LEU A 1112 -22.98 20.56 -10.54
N SER A 1113 -23.42 19.34 -10.85
CA SER A 1113 -22.53 18.25 -11.26
C SER A 1113 -21.69 18.65 -12.47
N LEU A 1114 -20.44 18.16 -12.54
CA LEU A 1114 -19.50 18.46 -13.64
C LEU A 1114 -20.06 18.15 -15.03
N GLN A 1115 -20.96 17.16 -15.15
CA GLN A 1115 -21.62 16.79 -16.40
C GLN A 1115 -22.40 17.94 -17.08
N TRP A 1116 -22.86 18.93 -16.30
CA TRP A 1116 -23.68 20.03 -16.80
C TRP A 1116 -22.89 21.19 -17.40
N GLU A 1117 -21.56 21.21 -17.25
CA GLU A 1117 -20.71 22.32 -17.73
C GLU A 1117 -20.87 22.58 -19.23
N GLY A 1118 -20.85 21.52 -20.04
CA GLY A 1118 -21.03 21.63 -21.49
C GLY A 1118 -22.43 22.11 -21.88
N THR A 1119 -23.45 21.54 -21.25
CA THR A 1119 -24.86 21.87 -21.50
C THR A 1119 -25.17 23.33 -21.17
N VAL A 1120 -24.71 23.83 -20.02
CA VAL A 1120 -24.91 25.23 -19.63
C VAL A 1120 -24.20 26.18 -20.61
N ASN A 1121 -22.94 25.89 -20.95
CA ASN A 1121 -22.19 26.69 -21.93
C ASN A 1121 -22.87 26.71 -23.31
N GLN A 1122 -23.42 25.58 -23.74
CA GLN A 1122 -24.13 25.46 -25.02
C GLN A 1122 -25.47 26.20 -25.02
N ILE A 1123 -26.27 26.09 -23.96
CA ILE A 1123 -27.56 26.79 -23.84
C ILE A 1123 -27.37 28.31 -23.81
N ILE A 1124 -26.38 28.79 -23.04
CA ILE A 1124 -26.05 30.21 -22.94
C ILE A 1124 -25.49 30.71 -24.27
N GLY A 1125 -24.58 29.98 -24.90
CA GLY A 1125 -23.97 30.35 -26.20
C GLY A 1125 -24.95 30.37 -27.38
N ARG A 1126 -26.12 29.73 -27.27
CA ARG A 1126 -27.20 29.74 -28.27
C ARG A 1126 -28.27 30.82 -28.00
N SER A 1127 -28.20 31.54 -26.88
CA SER A 1127 -29.20 32.55 -26.50
C SER A 1127 -28.84 33.97 -26.96
N PRO A 1128 -29.83 34.88 -27.05
CA PRO A 1128 -29.58 36.31 -27.25
C PRO A 1128 -28.69 36.90 -26.14
N ILE A 1129 -28.07 38.06 -26.42
CA ILE A 1129 -27.08 38.78 -25.59
C ILE A 1129 -27.48 38.86 -24.10
N ASP A 1130 -28.77 38.89 -23.79
CA ASP A 1130 -29.31 39.01 -22.42
C ASP A 1130 -29.03 37.81 -21.50
N LYS A 1131 -28.73 36.60 -22.02
CA LYS A 1131 -28.42 35.43 -21.16
C LYS A 1131 -26.93 35.23 -20.85
N CYS A 1132 -26.04 36.01 -21.46
CA CYS A 1132 -24.59 35.93 -21.20
C CYS A 1132 -24.23 36.20 -19.73
N GLY A 1133 -25.04 37.00 -19.03
CA GLY A 1133 -24.88 37.29 -17.61
C GLY A 1133 -25.09 36.07 -16.69
N ALA A 1134 -25.82 35.04 -17.13
CA ALA A 1134 -26.14 33.86 -16.33
C ALA A 1134 -24.91 32.98 -16.02
N LEU A 1135 -23.89 32.97 -16.88
CA LEU A 1135 -22.75 32.05 -16.77
C LEU A 1135 -21.95 32.25 -15.48
N LYS A 1136 -21.84 33.50 -14.99
CA LYS A 1136 -21.14 33.84 -13.74
C LYS A 1136 -21.77 33.22 -12.50
N HIS A 1137 -23.02 32.75 -12.61
CA HIS A 1137 -23.78 32.15 -11.52
C HIS A 1137 -23.57 30.64 -11.39
N PHE A 1138 -22.89 29.97 -12.32
CA PHE A 1138 -22.72 28.52 -12.26
C PHE A 1138 -21.27 28.12 -11.93
N LYS A 1139 -21.14 27.12 -11.06
CA LYS A 1139 -19.88 26.41 -10.80
C LYS A 1139 -20.11 24.91 -10.89
N PHE A 1140 -19.15 24.19 -11.46
CA PHE A 1140 -19.30 22.76 -11.77
C PHE A 1140 -18.31 21.86 -11.02
N LYS A 1141 -17.39 22.46 -10.26
CA LYS A 1141 -16.42 21.71 -9.48
C LYS A 1141 -17.09 21.21 -8.20
N ARG A 1142 -16.94 19.91 -7.93
CA ARG A 1142 -17.30 19.33 -6.64
C ARG A 1142 -16.58 20.10 -5.53
N PRO A 1143 -17.30 20.67 -4.54
CA PRO A 1143 -16.65 21.25 -3.39
C PRO A 1143 -15.83 20.17 -2.70
N ASP A 1144 -14.64 20.49 -2.20
CA ASP A 1144 -13.91 19.54 -1.37
C ASP A 1144 -14.82 19.22 -0.17
N MET A 1145 -15.34 17.99 -0.11
CA MET A 1145 -16.26 17.49 0.93
C MET A 1145 -15.69 17.63 2.36
N HIS A 1146 -14.42 18.03 2.48
CA HIS A 1146 -13.77 18.40 3.72
C HIS A 1146 -12.92 19.66 3.51
N SER A 1147 -13.54 20.80 3.19
CA SER A 1147 -12.90 22.13 3.35
C SER A 1147 -12.82 22.56 4.83
N CYS A 1148 -12.64 21.61 5.73
CA CYS A 1148 -12.14 21.82 7.09
C CYS A 1148 -10.83 21.06 7.30
N THR A 1149 -9.92 21.20 6.34
CA THR A 1149 -8.50 21.30 6.63
C THR A 1149 -7.99 22.42 5.75
N SER A 1150 -7.73 23.59 6.32
CA SER A 1150 -6.76 24.51 5.74
C SER A 1150 -5.50 23.69 5.47
N THR A 1151 -5.11 23.60 4.20
CA THR A 1151 -3.84 23.06 3.71
C THR A 1151 -2.67 23.32 4.64
#